data_AF-A0A6M1Z063-F1
#
_entry.id   AF-A0A6M1Z063-F1
#
_cell.length_a   1.000
_cell.length_b   1.000
_cell.length_c   1.000
_cell.angle_alpha   90.00
_cell.angle_beta   90.00
_cell.angle_gamma   90.00
#
_symmetry.space_group_name_H-M   'P 1'
#
loop_
_entity.id
_entity.type
_entity.pdbx_description
1 polymer ?
#
loop_
_entity_poly.entity_id
_entity_poly.type
_entity_poly.pdbx_seq_one_letter_code
_entity_poly.pdbx_strand_id
1 'polypeptide(L)'
;MNQFRISFPLQMAIATLLGICIGLFFGERCAIFAPWASAYVMILKVTAIPYLIVAIIHGLALLNRAQAMQILKKGSIFIALAILINIMVIYLIYWGFPAAEGPRQTGYVLNEIPALNFAEILIPENIFYSLANNIIPAIVVFCVLFGLSLMYLAEKQSLMSGLQTALDALTRVTGWIARITPIGTFLIMANQVGTVQFSTIKQMSTFIILFVLGTCLVVFWILPRLASMLTPIKSSTWVKNLIPVLVLAYTTNVTIVALPYIINIIQREMQMLFPKDENVRNQIQGTVSIIFNLPLGSMYTSAFVLFLSVFFAVHLGVPEQFKLFLTTCLTSLGAVGLGSWINSLTFILDALGMPIDGVQLYLTVIPFTAGFQSLVSVMYIATLAFLITLAGRGLLVIKIRSLLVNSALTLLPVLLIFGALKFYDPLPRIKNEAKTIYDLEIESDATIRVFTKEEQEKMPASSRPEKTLDRIFRTKKLRIGYDPNAAPFCFLNHHNKLVGFDVAYAYQLAFDLSCDQIEFIPVIYGKMGEQLASGAYDLAMSAISISEERLKAMCFPNSVLDAKIVFVTKDKHRKKMGSIETVRANRSLKIAALINTAYEGIAYEEFPEHEIILLENYEEFAQSPPPADILIWEEQEAIAWTVANPEFHVIFPKPNIGKETLGYPIRYGDSEFLCYLNTWLSLKEKDGYKKQQYDLWILGKTQVAAPPEKRWSLLDQLLKN
;
A
#
# COMPACT_ATOMS: atom_id res chain seq x y z
N MET A 1 29.97 -5.65 31.57
CA MET A 1 29.74 -6.67 32.63
C MET A 1 28.83 -7.74 32.08
N ASN A 2 29.33 -8.98 32.09
CA ASN A 2 28.77 -10.18 31.46
C ASN A 2 27.61 -10.78 32.28
N GLN A 3 26.36 -10.37 32.05
CA GLN A 3 25.22 -11.07 32.66
C GLN A 3 24.82 -12.36 31.93
N PHE A 4 25.44 -12.65 30.77
CA PHE A 4 25.31 -13.94 30.07
C PHE A 4 26.70 -14.43 29.63
N ARG A 5 27.00 -15.72 29.86
CA ARG A 5 28.25 -16.38 29.40
C ARG A 5 28.32 -16.56 27.87
N ILE A 6 27.29 -16.12 27.14
CA ILE A 6 27.09 -16.34 25.71
C ILE A 6 27.29 -15.02 24.96
N SER A 7 27.95 -15.05 23.79
CA SER A 7 28.16 -13.87 22.96
C SER A 7 26.83 -13.25 22.48
N PHE A 8 26.76 -11.92 22.36
CA PHE A 8 25.54 -11.22 21.97
C PHE A 8 24.93 -11.73 20.63
N PRO A 9 25.72 -11.96 19.56
CA PRO A 9 25.18 -12.54 18.32
C PRO A 9 24.56 -13.92 18.51
N LEU A 10 25.12 -14.75 19.40
CA LEU A 10 24.58 -16.07 19.69
C LEU A 10 23.28 -15.98 20.49
N GLN A 11 23.15 -15.03 21.42
CA GLN A 11 21.88 -14.77 22.12
C GLN A 11 20.77 -14.39 21.13
N MET A 12 21.08 -13.53 20.17
CA MET A 12 20.14 -13.12 19.13
C MET A 12 19.73 -14.31 18.25
N ALA A 13 20.69 -15.13 17.81
CA ALA A 13 20.40 -16.32 17.00
C ALA A 13 19.49 -17.32 17.74
N ILE A 14 19.76 -17.56 19.03
CA ILE A 14 18.94 -18.43 19.88
C ILE A 14 17.53 -17.86 20.04
N ALA A 15 17.40 -16.56 20.31
CA ALA A 15 16.10 -15.90 20.46
C ALA A 15 15.25 -16.00 19.18
N THR A 16 15.85 -15.77 18.01
CA THR A 16 15.16 -15.90 16.72
C THR A 16 14.70 -17.34 16.48
N LEU A 17 15.58 -18.33 16.66
CA LEU A 17 15.24 -19.74 16.47
C LEU A 17 14.14 -20.20 17.42
N LEU A 18 14.23 -19.86 18.71
CA LEU A 18 13.20 -20.18 19.70
C LEU A 18 11.87 -19.51 19.35
N GLY A 19 11.89 -18.25 18.90
CA GLY A 19 10.69 -17.54 18.49
C GLY A 19 10.00 -18.24 17.32
N ILE A 20 10.75 -18.62 16.27
CA ILE A 20 10.23 -19.38 15.13
C ILE A 20 9.65 -20.72 15.58
N CYS A 21 10.37 -21.49 16.39
CA CYS A 21 9.90 -22.79 16.88
C CYS A 21 8.61 -22.67 17.69
N ILE A 22 8.52 -21.70 18.60
CA ILE A 22 7.31 -21.48 19.42
C ILE A 22 6.15 -20.97 18.57
N GLY A 23 6.40 -20.07 17.62
CA GLY A 23 5.41 -19.62 16.66
C GLY A 23 4.79 -20.77 15.88
N LEU A 24 5.61 -21.63 15.28
CA LEU A 24 5.14 -22.81 14.53
C LEU A 24 4.42 -23.84 15.42
N PHE A 25 4.86 -24.00 16.67
CA PHE A 25 4.30 -25.00 17.57
C PHE A 25 2.94 -24.61 18.13
N PHE A 26 2.81 -23.38 18.65
CA PHE A 26 1.61 -22.90 19.34
C PHE A 26 0.62 -22.12 18.46
N GLY A 27 1.04 -21.70 17.26
CA GLY A 27 0.18 -20.98 16.31
C GLY A 27 -0.50 -19.76 16.93
N GLU A 28 -1.83 -19.70 16.84
CA GLU A 28 -2.65 -18.56 17.25
C GLU A 28 -2.47 -18.15 18.72
N ARG A 29 -2.11 -19.09 19.60
CA ARG A 29 -1.90 -18.79 21.03
C ARG A 29 -0.74 -17.82 21.26
N CYS A 30 0.17 -17.69 20.29
CA CYS A 30 1.24 -16.69 20.32
C CYS A 30 0.74 -15.25 20.15
N ALA A 31 -0.54 -15.03 19.80
CA ALA A 31 -1.14 -13.69 19.76
C ALA A 31 -1.07 -12.98 21.13
N ILE A 32 -0.95 -13.72 22.24
CA ILE A 32 -0.70 -13.16 23.57
C ILE A 32 0.59 -12.33 23.65
N PHE A 33 1.56 -12.60 22.76
CA PHE A 33 2.81 -11.86 22.69
C PHE A 33 2.69 -10.53 21.93
N ALA A 34 1.62 -10.30 21.17
CA ALA A 34 1.41 -9.09 20.37
C ALA A 34 1.58 -7.76 21.14
N PRO A 35 0.97 -7.55 22.33
CA PRO A 35 1.15 -6.29 23.06
C PRO A 35 2.60 -6.09 23.52
N TRP A 36 3.29 -7.16 23.91
CA TRP A 36 4.69 -7.11 24.37
C TRP A 36 5.67 -6.86 23.22
N ALA A 37 5.46 -7.53 22.08
CA ALA A 37 6.19 -7.27 20.85
C ALA A 37 6.00 -5.81 20.40
N SER A 38 4.77 -5.30 20.48
CA SER A 38 4.44 -3.91 20.14
C SER A 38 5.12 -2.91 21.08
N ALA A 39 5.08 -3.17 22.39
CA ALA A 39 5.77 -2.35 23.40
C ALA A 39 7.28 -2.30 23.16
N TYR A 40 7.90 -3.44 22.84
CA TYR A 40 9.33 -3.48 22.49
C TYR A 40 9.65 -2.64 21.23
N VAL A 41 8.82 -2.74 20.19
CA VAL A 41 8.97 -1.89 18.99
C VAL A 41 8.81 -0.41 19.33
N MET A 42 7.88 -0.04 20.22
CA MET A 42 7.73 1.35 20.70
C MET A 42 9.01 1.82 21.40
N ILE A 43 9.58 1.02 22.31
CA ILE A 43 10.83 1.35 23.03
C ILE A 43 11.98 1.59 22.04
N LEU A 44 12.11 0.76 20.99
CA LEU A 44 13.12 0.96 19.94
C LEU A 44 12.92 2.27 19.16
N LYS A 45 11.67 2.68 18.92
CA LYS A 45 11.35 3.89 18.15
C LYS A 45 11.67 5.18 18.90
N VAL A 46 11.58 5.19 20.24
CA VAL A 46 11.78 6.40 21.07
C VAL A 46 13.13 7.08 20.82
N THR A 47 14.20 6.31 20.62
CA THR A 47 15.54 6.87 20.41
C THR A 47 15.83 7.25 18.96
N ALA A 48 15.02 6.81 18.00
CA ALA A 48 15.34 6.91 16.58
C ALA A 48 15.36 8.35 16.06
N ILE A 49 14.28 9.11 16.28
CA ILE A 49 14.16 10.51 15.81
C ILE A 49 15.16 11.44 16.52
N PRO A 50 15.28 11.43 17.87
CA PRO A 50 16.27 12.26 18.56
C PRO A 50 17.69 11.97 18.08
N TYR A 51 18.05 10.69 17.91
CA TYR A 51 19.37 10.33 17.40
C TYR A 51 19.57 10.84 15.98
N LEU A 52 18.59 10.66 15.08
CA LEU A 52 18.69 11.13 13.70
C LEU A 52 18.99 12.62 13.63
N ILE A 53 18.27 13.44 14.40
CA ILE A 53 18.44 14.90 14.43
C ILE A 53 19.86 15.26 14.88
N VAL A 54 20.24 14.77 16.05
CA VAL A 54 21.54 15.10 16.65
C VAL A 54 22.68 14.58 15.77
N ALA A 55 22.54 13.38 15.19
CA ALA A 55 23.57 12.76 14.37
C ALA A 55 23.79 13.47 13.03
N ILE A 56 22.72 13.90 12.34
CA ILE A 56 22.85 14.66 11.08
C ILE A 56 23.48 16.02 11.35
N ILE A 57 22.95 16.76 12.32
CA ILE A 57 23.41 18.11 12.64
C ILE A 57 24.88 18.06 13.07
N HIS A 58 25.21 17.21 14.03
CA HIS A 58 26.58 17.04 14.52
C HIS A 58 27.52 16.52 13.43
N GLY A 59 27.10 15.49 12.68
CA GLY A 59 27.92 14.85 11.64
C GLY A 59 28.30 15.80 10.51
N LEU A 60 27.38 16.67 10.07
CA LEU A 60 27.66 17.70 9.07
C LEU A 60 28.51 18.85 9.64
N ALA A 61 28.20 19.29 10.87
CA ALA A 61 28.90 20.41 11.51
C ALA A 61 30.36 20.09 11.87
N LEU A 62 30.73 18.81 12.03
CA LEU A 62 32.12 18.35 12.22
C LEU A 62 33.01 18.55 10.99
N LEU A 63 32.43 18.62 9.79
CA LEU A 63 33.20 18.68 8.56
C LEU A 63 33.72 20.09 8.31
N ASN A 64 34.88 20.20 7.65
CA ASN A 64 35.35 21.46 7.09
C ASN A 64 34.80 21.66 5.67
N ARG A 65 34.70 22.91 5.20
CA ARG A 65 34.20 23.25 3.85
C ARG A 65 34.85 22.42 2.74
N ALA A 66 36.18 22.24 2.80
CA ALA A 66 36.91 21.44 1.83
C ALA A 66 36.54 19.95 1.88
N GLN A 67 36.36 19.39 3.07
CA GLN A 67 35.97 18.00 3.27
C GLN A 67 34.53 17.74 2.83
N ALA A 68 33.60 18.62 3.20
CA ALA A 68 32.20 18.54 2.78
C ALA A 68 32.08 18.61 1.25
N MET A 69 32.82 19.53 0.60
CA MET A 69 32.85 19.64 -0.86
C MET A 69 33.47 18.42 -1.53
N GLN A 70 34.50 17.80 -0.92
CA GLN A 70 35.08 16.56 -1.42
C GLN A 70 34.12 15.37 -1.28
N ILE A 71 33.42 15.24 -0.15
CA ILE A 71 32.38 14.22 0.05
C ILE A 71 31.24 14.43 -0.94
N LEU A 72 30.83 15.67 -1.20
CA LEU A 72 29.79 15.97 -2.18
C LEU A 72 30.24 15.61 -3.62
N LYS A 73 31.42 16.05 -4.04
CA LYS A 73 31.92 15.81 -5.41
C LYS A 73 32.28 14.35 -5.67
N LYS A 74 33.02 13.73 -4.76
CA LYS A 74 33.50 12.34 -4.94
C LYS A 74 32.49 11.32 -4.42
N GLY A 75 31.74 11.64 -3.37
CA GLY A 75 30.73 10.77 -2.80
C GLY A 75 29.44 10.71 -3.61
N SER A 76 29.06 11.76 -4.33
CA SER A 76 27.89 11.71 -5.24
C SER A 76 27.97 10.59 -6.26
N ILE A 77 29.18 10.32 -6.79
CA ILE A 77 29.41 9.21 -7.73
C ILE A 77 29.09 7.86 -7.07
N PHE A 78 29.58 7.63 -5.84
CA PHE A 78 29.32 6.39 -5.11
C PHE A 78 27.87 6.25 -4.65
N ILE A 79 27.23 7.37 -4.28
CA ILE A 79 25.81 7.40 -3.92
C ILE A 79 24.94 7.11 -5.15
N ALA A 80 25.22 7.74 -6.28
CA ALA A 80 24.52 7.47 -7.54
C ALA A 80 24.72 6.02 -7.99
N LEU A 81 25.93 5.49 -7.85
CA LEU A 81 26.21 4.07 -8.11
C LEU A 81 25.42 3.15 -7.18
N ALA A 82 25.31 3.49 -5.88
CA ALA A 82 24.55 2.70 -4.92
C ALA A 82 23.06 2.66 -5.26
N ILE A 83 22.48 3.82 -5.58
CA ILE A 83 21.09 3.95 -6.04
C ILE A 83 20.87 3.14 -7.32
N LEU A 84 21.80 3.24 -8.29
CA LEU A 84 21.73 2.48 -9.53
C LEU A 84 21.76 0.98 -9.28
N ILE A 85 22.66 0.49 -8.42
CA ILE A 85 22.73 -0.94 -8.06
C ILE A 85 21.42 -1.39 -7.42
N ASN A 86 20.85 -0.61 -6.50
CA ASN A 86 19.56 -0.93 -5.88
C ASN A 86 18.45 -1.02 -6.92
N ILE A 87 18.32 -0.02 -7.79
CA ILE A 87 17.32 -0.01 -8.86
C ILE A 87 17.50 -1.23 -9.76
N MET A 88 18.73 -1.54 -10.19
CA MET A 88 19.02 -2.72 -11.03
C MET A 88 18.63 -4.03 -10.35
N VAL A 89 18.93 -4.20 -9.06
CA VAL A 89 18.61 -5.42 -8.32
C VAL A 89 17.10 -5.53 -8.07
N ILE A 90 16.42 -4.41 -7.80
CA ILE A 90 14.97 -4.36 -7.68
C ILE A 90 14.31 -4.76 -9.01
N TYR A 91 14.81 -4.26 -10.14
CA TYR A 91 14.33 -4.70 -11.46
C TYR A 91 14.66 -6.15 -11.76
N LEU A 92 15.78 -6.66 -11.26
CA LEU A 92 16.14 -8.07 -11.39
C LEU A 92 15.18 -8.97 -10.62
N ILE A 93 14.81 -8.57 -9.39
CA ILE A 93 13.76 -9.22 -8.59
C ILE A 93 12.44 -9.18 -9.36
N TYR A 94 12.05 -8.01 -9.87
CA TYR A 94 10.82 -7.83 -10.66
C TYR A 94 10.78 -8.70 -11.91
N TRP A 95 11.89 -8.79 -12.64
CA TRP A 95 12.00 -9.61 -13.85
C TRP A 95 11.90 -11.12 -13.55
N GLY A 96 12.26 -11.51 -12.33
CA GLY A 96 12.14 -12.88 -11.84
C GLY A 96 10.74 -13.28 -11.40
N PHE A 97 9.77 -12.36 -11.31
CA PHE A 97 8.39 -12.74 -11.00
C PHE A 97 7.77 -13.51 -12.18
N PRO A 98 7.05 -14.62 -11.90
CA PRO A 98 6.21 -15.27 -12.91
C PRO A 98 5.05 -14.36 -13.30
N ALA A 99 4.43 -14.64 -14.45
CA ALA A 99 3.18 -13.98 -14.81
C ALA A 99 2.12 -14.26 -13.73
N ALA A 100 1.35 -13.24 -13.36
CA ALA A 100 0.28 -13.39 -12.39
C ALA A 100 -0.85 -14.27 -12.97
N GLU A 101 -1.40 -15.15 -12.15
CA GLU A 101 -2.61 -15.91 -12.47
C GLU A 101 -3.67 -15.62 -11.39
N GLY A 102 -4.75 -14.98 -11.81
CA GLY A 102 -5.88 -14.69 -10.95
C GLY A 102 -6.77 -13.61 -11.55
N PRO A 103 -8.04 -13.51 -11.12
CA PRO A 103 -8.87 -12.36 -11.46
C PRO A 103 -8.17 -11.09 -10.96
N ARG A 104 -8.17 -10.04 -11.78
CA ARG A 104 -7.73 -8.70 -11.34
C ARG A 104 -8.54 -8.35 -10.10
N GLN A 105 -7.88 -8.12 -8.96
CA GLN A 105 -8.65 -7.86 -7.75
C GLN A 105 -9.35 -6.51 -7.89
N THR A 106 -10.67 -6.64 -7.88
CA THR A 106 -11.80 -5.71 -7.92
C THR A 106 -11.83 -4.81 -6.68
N GLY A 107 -10.76 -4.08 -6.38
CA GLY A 107 -10.85 -2.96 -5.46
C GLY A 107 -11.49 -1.78 -6.19
N TYR A 108 -12.74 -1.43 -5.90
CA TYR A 108 -13.46 -0.35 -6.61
C TYR A 108 -13.04 1.06 -6.18
N VAL A 109 -11.79 1.24 -5.76
CA VAL A 109 -11.27 2.56 -5.41
C VAL A 109 -9.91 2.74 -6.07
N LEU A 110 -9.93 3.35 -7.25
CA LEU A 110 -8.84 4.22 -7.63
C LEU A 110 -8.94 5.41 -6.67
N ASN A 111 -8.14 5.44 -5.61
CA ASN A 111 -8.01 6.65 -4.81
C ASN A 111 -7.70 7.80 -5.78
N GLU A 112 -8.39 8.93 -5.65
CA GLU A 112 -8.01 10.15 -6.35
C GLU A 112 -6.50 10.31 -6.21
N ILE A 113 -5.74 10.19 -7.31
CA ILE A 113 -4.28 10.33 -7.25
C ILE A 113 -4.04 11.74 -6.69
N PRO A 114 -3.55 11.88 -5.45
CA PRO A 114 -3.32 13.20 -4.89
C PRO A 114 -2.29 13.88 -5.80
N ALA A 115 -2.48 15.17 -6.07
CA ALA A 115 -1.41 15.92 -6.70
C ALA A 115 -0.23 15.90 -5.73
N LEU A 116 0.86 15.22 -6.10
CA LEU A 116 2.04 15.16 -5.25
C LEU A 116 2.62 16.55 -5.10
N ASN A 117 2.41 17.15 -3.94
CA ASN A 117 3.12 18.34 -3.56
C ASN A 117 4.41 17.95 -2.83
N PHE A 118 5.48 17.72 -3.59
CA PHE A 118 6.80 17.43 -3.01
C PHE A 118 7.28 18.54 -2.06
N ALA A 119 6.81 19.78 -2.25
CA ALA A 119 7.16 20.87 -1.34
C ALA A 119 6.57 20.64 0.06
N GLU A 120 5.31 20.20 0.17
CA GLU A 120 4.68 19.88 1.46
C GLU A 120 5.37 18.72 2.20
N ILE A 121 5.95 17.78 1.44
CA ILE A 121 6.61 16.59 2.01
C ILE A 121 8.04 16.89 2.46
N LEU A 122 8.76 17.75 1.73
CA LEU A 122 10.19 18.02 1.94
C LEU A 122 10.46 19.28 2.75
N ILE A 123 9.57 20.28 2.67
CA ILE A 123 9.77 21.59 3.30
C ILE A 123 8.79 21.71 4.47
N PRO A 124 9.25 21.57 5.72
CA PRO A 124 8.38 21.75 6.87
C PRO A 124 8.02 23.23 7.04
N GLU A 125 6.74 23.57 7.08
CA GLU A 125 6.29 24.88 7.58
C GLU A 125 6.61 25.03 9.08
N ASN A 126 6.49 23.92 9.81
CA ASN A 126 6.79 23.83 11.24
C ASN A 126 7.52 22.52 11.55
N ILE A 127 8.78 22.62 11.98
CA ILE A 127 9.60 21.45 12.32
C ILE A 127 9.02 20.65 13.49
N PHE A 128 8.38 21.29 14.47
CA PHE A 128 7.77 20.59 15.61
C PHE A 128 6.55 19.76 15.17
N TYR A 129 5.78 20.24 14.20
CA TYR A 129 4.70 19.47 13.59
C TYR A 129 5.25 18.23 12.87
N SER A 130 6.31 18.39 12.08
CA SER A 130 6.96 17.27 11.39
C SER A 130 7.53 16.24 12.37
N LEU A 131 8.11 16.70 13.48
CA LEU A 131 8.60 15.84 14.57
C LEU A 131 7.47 15.07 15.25
N ALA A 132 6.35 15.73 15.56
CA ALA A 132 5.20 15.10 16.21
C ALA A 132 4.49 14.08 15.31
N ASN A 133 4.45 14.33 14.00
CA ASN A 133 3.73 13.50 13.02
C ASN A 133 4.61 12.52 12.25
N ASN A 134 5.88 12.36 12.64
CA ASN A 134 6.84 11.45 11.98
C ASN A 134 7.05 11.75 10.48
N ILE A 135 7.10 13.02 10.07
CA ILE A 135 7.39 13.44 8.70
C ILE A 135 8.91 13.49 8.51
N ILE A 136 9.52 12.30 8.44
CA ILE A 136 10.98 12.11 8.44
C ILE A 136 11.71 12.87 7.31
N PRO A 137 11.24 12.88 6.04
CA PRO A 137 11.94 13.59 4.97
C PRO A 137 12.12 15.08 5.27
N ALA A 138 11.06 15.74 5.75
CA ALA A 138 11.10 17.15 6.16
C ALA A 138 12.09 17.39 7.33
N ILE A 139 12.12 16.49 8.32
CA ILE A 139 13.08 16.54 9.43
C ILE A 139 14.51 16.44 8.92
N VAL A 140 14.79 15.53 7.98
CA VAL A 140 16.13 15.35 7.39
C VAL A 140 16.58 16.60 6.64
N VAL A 141 15.71 17.17 5.79
CA VAL A 141 16.02 18.40 5.03
C VAL A 141 16.38 19.54 5.98
N PHE A 142 15.58 19.75 7.03
CA PHE A 142 15.88 20.73 8.07
C PHE A 142 17.23 20.47 8.75
N CYS A 143 17.50 19.23 9.18
CA CYS A 143 18.75 18.87 9.86
C CYS A 143 19.97 19.08 8.96
N VAL A 144 19.86 18.80 7.67
CA VAL A 144 20.94 19.04 6.68
C VAL A 144 21.23 20.53 6.54
N LEU A 145 20.20 21.36 6.38
CA LEU A 145 20.35 22.81 6.28
C LEU A 145 20.96 23.41 7.55
N PHE A 146 20.50 22.97 8.72
CA PHE A 146 21.00 23.44 10.00
C PHE A 146 22.45 22.98 10.24
N GLY A 147 22.77 21.71 9.96
CA GLY A 147 24.14 21.19 10.06
C GLY A 147 25.12 21.88 9.10
N LEU A 148 24.69 22.17 7.87
CA LEU A 148 25.47 22.97 6.92
C LEU A 148 25.66 24.41 7.41
N SER A 149 24.65 25.04 7.98
CA SER A 149 24.77 26.39 8.57
C SER A 149 25.78 26.41 9.72
N LEU A 150 25.69 25.46 10.65
CA LEU A 150 26.66 25.29 11.74
C LEU A 150 28.09 25.08 11.24
N MET A 151 28.28 24.47 10.07
CA MET A 151 29.61 24.32 9.48
C MET A 151 30.30 25.66 9.23
N TYR A 152 29.55 26.72 8.89
CA TYR A 152 30.07 28.07 8.58
C TYR A 152 30.22 28.99 9.80
N LEU A 153 29.69 28.61 10.96
CA LEU A 153 29.76 29.42 12.18
C LEU A 153 31.13 29.28 12.86
N ALA A 154 31.70 30.42 13.28
CA ALA A 154 33.00 30.48 13.94
C ALA A 154 32.96 29.96 15.39
N GLU A 155 31.90 30.30 16.14
CA GLU A 155 31.70 29.92 17.54
C GLU A 155 30.66 28.80 17.69
N LYS A 156 30.98 27.60 17.20
CA LYS A 156 30.08 26.44 17.25
C LYS A 156 30.40 25.45 18.37
N GLN A 157 31.54 25.60 19.04
CA GLN A 157 32.12 24.60 19.94
C GLN A 157 31.21 24.27 21.13
N SER A 158 30.51 25.26 21.68
CA SER A 158 29.57 25.07 22.80
C SER A 158 28.37 24.20 22.41
N LEU A 159 27.76 24.49 21.24
CA LEU A 159 26.66 23.67 20.74
C LEU A 159 27.15 22.29 20.28
N MET A 160 28.33 22.21 19.67
CA MET A 160 28.93 20.94 19.24
C MET A 160 29.24 20.01 20.41
N SER A 161 29.76 20.52 21.54
CA SER A 161 29.99 19.72 22.73
C SER A 161 28.67 19.23 23.35
N GLY A 162 27.64 20.08 23.34
CA GLY A 162 26.27 19.69 23.74
C GLY A 162 25.69 18.58 22.86
N LEU A 163 25.80 18.72 21.53
CA LEU A 163 25.35 17.71 20.57
C LEU A 163 26.12 16.39 20.72
N GLN A 164 27.44 16.45 20.92
CA GLN A 164 28.26 15.26 21.19
C GLN A 164 27.81 14.56 22.48
N THR A 165 27.59 15.33 23.55
CA THR A 165 27.10 14.79 24.83
C THR A 165 25.72 14.13 24.67
N ALA A 166 24.84 14.75 23.89
CA ALA A 166 23.54 14.18 23.55
C ALA A 166 23.67 12.88 22.72
N LEU A 167 24.57 12.82 21.74
CA LEU A 167 24.87 11.59 20.99
C LEU A 167 25.38 10.47 21.90
N ASP A 168 26.30 10.79 22.81
CA ASP A 168 26.85 9.81 23.75
C ASP A 168 25.75 9.29 24.70
N ALA A 169 24.88 10.17 25.19
CA ALA A 169 23.71 9.80 25.99
C ALA A 169 22.74 8.90 25.22
N LEU A 170 22.36 9.28 24.00
CA LEU A 170 21.46 8.49 23.14
C LEU A 170 22.08 7.14 22.76
N THR A 171 23.40 7.09 22.56
CA THR A 171 24.14 5.84 22.32
C THR A 171 24.11 4.93 23.54
N ARG A 172 24.25 5.48 24.76
CA ARG A 172 24.11 4.71 26.01
C ARG A 172 22.70 4.15 26.18
N VAL A 173 21.67 4.95 25.92
CA VAL A 173 20.26 4.50 25.95
C VAL A 173 20.05 3.37 24.95
N THR A 174 20.56 3.51 23.72
CA THR A 174 20.51 2.46 22.70
C THR A 174 21.22 1.19 23.18
N GLY A 175 22.35 1.32 23.88
CA GLY A 175 23.07 0.20 24.49
C GLY A 175 22.30 -0.49 25.62
N TRP A 176 21.43 0.22 26.35
CA TRP A 176 20.53 -0.38 27.33
C TRP A 176 19.40 -1.15 26.65
N ILE A 177 18.79 -0.55 25.62
CA ILE A 177 17.74 -1.20 24.83
C ILE A 177 18.28 -2.46 24.15
N ALA A 178 19.52 -2.42 23.64
CA ALA A 178 20.18 -3.58 23.03
C ALA A 178 20.22 -4.81 23.97
N ARG A 179 20.25 -4.62 25.30
CA ARG A 179 20.30 -5.74 26.27
C ARG A 179 18.99 -6.50 26.35
N ILE A 180 17.85 -5.84 26.12
CA ILE A 180 16.53 -6.47 26.13
C ILE A 180 16.13 -6.99 24.73
N THR A 181 16.92 -6.66 23.71
CA THR A 181 16.67 -7.04 22.31
C THR A 181 16.50 -8.54 22.07
N PRO A 182 17.27 -9.47 22.69
CA PRO A 182 17.01 -10.90 22.52
C PRO A 182 15.58 -11.30 22.92
N ILE A 183 15.05 -10.75 24.02
CA ILE A 183 13.68 -11.04 24.48
C ILE A 183 12.67 -10.43 23.50
N GLY A 184 12.89 -9.19 23.06
CA GLY A 184 12.04 -8.53 22.08
C GLY A 184 11.97 -9.28 20.75
N THR A 185 13.11 -9.74 20.23
CA THR A 185 13.19 -10.53 18.99
C THR A 185 12.47 -11.87 19.13
N PHE A 186 12.59 -12.55 20.27
CA PHE A 186 11.83 -13.77 20.54
C PHE A 186 10.31 -13.51 20.48
N LEU A 187 9.81 -12.48 21.18
CA LEU A 187 8.38 -12.13 21.22
C LEU A 187 7.84 -11.77 19.83
N ILE A 188 8.60 -10.97 19.07
CA ILE A 188 8.25 -10.59 17.70
C ILE A 188 8.16 -11.84 16.82
N MET A 189 9.19 -12.68 16.80
CA MET A 189 9.23 -13.86 15.94
C MET A 189 8.15 -14.89 16.31
N ALA A 190 7.92 -15.13 17.60
CA ALA A 190 6.88 -16.03 18.07
C ALA A 190 5.47 -15.55 17.68
N ASN A 191 5.17 -14.27 17.90
CA ASN A 191 3.89 -13.68 17.50
C ASN A 191 3.72 -13.75 15.97
N GLN A 192 4.71 -13.27 15.21
CA GLN A 192 4.61 -13.17 13.76
C GLN A 192 4.47 -14.54 13.07
N VAL A 193 5.31 -15.51 13.44
CA VAL A 193 5.26 -16.85 12.85
C VAL A 193 4.00 -17.62 13.29
N GLY A 194 3.49 -17.36 14.50
CA GLY A 194 2.30 -18.03 15.01
C GLY A 194 0.97 -17.47 14.49
N THR A 195 0.90 -16.18 14.11
CA THR A 195 -0.37 -15.54 13.70
C THR A 195 -0.56 -15.45 12.19
N VAL A 196 0.50 -15.58 11.39
CA VAL A 196 0.41 -15.49 9.92
C VAL A 196 -0.20 -16.76 9.34
N GLN A 197 -1.15 -16.61 8.41
CA GLN A 197 -1.80 -17.72 7.72
C GLN A 197 -0.85 -18.39 6.71
N PHE A 198 -0.89 -19.72 6.65
CA PHE A 198 -0.05 -20.49 5.71
C PHE A 198 -0.42 -20.23 4.24
N SER A 199 -1.71 -20.03 3.96
CA SER A 199 -2.22 -19.61 2.64
C SER A 199 -1.58 -18.30 2.20
N THR A 200 -1.53 -17.28 3.06
CA THR A 200 -0.85 -16.01 2.76
C THR A 200 0.66 -16.18 2.54
N ILE A 201 1.34 -17.01 3.34
CA ILE A 201 2.78 -17.30 3.11
C ILE A 201 2.99 -17.94 1.73
N LYS A 202 2.14 -18.88 1.35
CA LYS A 202 2.21 -19.55 0.04
C LYS A 202 1.99 -18.58 -1.12
N GLN A 203 1.06 -17.62 -0.98
CA GLN A 203 0.82 -16.59 -2.00
C GLN A 203 2.00 -15.61 -2.12
N MET A 204 2.68 -15.33 -1.00
CA MET A 204 3.81 -14.40 -0.93
C MET A 204 5.18 -15.07 -1.09
N SER A 205 5.25 -16.40 -1.20
CA SER A 205 6.51 -17.14 -1.11
C SER A 205 7.49 -16.76 -2.22
N THR A 206 6.97 -16.51 -3.42
CA THR A 206 7.77 -16.13 -4.58
C THR A 206 8.41 -14.76 -4.39
N PHE A 207 7.66 -13.80 -3.83
CA PHE A 207 8.22 -12.53 -3.41
C PHE A 207 9.30 -12.71 -2.36
N ILE A 208 9.02 -13.46 -1.28
CA ILE A 208 9.97 -13.68 -0.19
C ILE A 208 11.27 -14.31 -0.70
N ILE A 209 11.18 -15.36 -1.53
CA ILE A 209 12.35 -16.06 -2.08
C ILE A 209 13.19 -15.12 -2.94
N LEU A 210 12.58 -14.43 -3.91
CA LEU A 210 13.30 -13.53 -4.81
C LEU A 210 13.87 -12.32 -4.06
N PHE A 211 13.14 -11.80 -3.09
CA PHE A 211 13.60 -10.70 -2.23
C PHE A 211 14.84 -11.10 -1.41
N VAL A 212 14.78 -12.25 -0.74
CA VAL A 212 15.91 -12.79 0.04
C VAL A 212 17.09 -13.05 -0.89
N LEU A 213 16.87 -13.68 -2.03
CA LEU A 213 17.93 -13.95 -3.02
C LEU A 213 18.59 -12.64 -3.49
N GLY A 214 17.81 -11.66 -3.93
CA GLY A 214 18.31 -10.38 -4.45
C GLY A 214 19.05 -9.57 -3.40
N THR A 215 18.52 -9.48 -2.17
CA THR A 215 19.18 -8.77 -1.07
C THR A 215 20.46 -9.47 -0.60
N CYS A 216 20.45 -10.81 -0.49
CA CYS A 216 21.66 -11.60 -0.20
C CYS A 216 22.73 -11.42 -1.27
N LEU A 217 22.33 -11.36 -2.54
CA LEU A 217 23.23 -11.13 -3.67
C LEU A 217 23.90 -9.76 -3.55
N VAL A 218 23.19 -8.72 -3.14
CA VAL A 218 23.80 -7.41 -2.89
C VAL A 218 24.77 -7.44 -1.72
N VAL A 219 24.34 -8.03 -0.59
CA VAL A 219 25.11 -8.03 0.67
C VAL A 219 26.38 -8.88 0.56
N PHE A 220 26.28 -10.10 0.03
CA PHE A 220 27.36 -11.08 0.06
C PHE A 220 28.17 -11.17 -1.24
N TRP A 221 27.67 -10.60 -2.33
CA TRP A 221 28.31 -10.71 -3.65
C TRP A 221 28.64 -9.36 -4.28
N ILE A 222 27.64 -8.54 -4.63
CA ILE A 222 27.87 -7.29 -5.39
C ILE A 222 28.71 -6.29 -4.59
N LEU A 223 28.31 -5.94 -3.37
CA LEU A 223 29.02 -4.91 -2.59
C LEU A 223 30.43 -5.34 -2.14
N PRO A 224 30.65 -6.56 -1.63
CA PRO A 224 32.01 -7.02 -1.31
C PRO A 224 32.93 -7.07 -2.53
N ARG A 225 32.41 -7.41 -3.71
CA ARG A 225 33.20 -7.35 -4.94
C ARG A 225 33.50 -5.92 -5.35
N LEU A 226 32.52 -5.02 -5.30
CA LEU A 226 32.73 -3.59 -5.55
C LEU A 226 33.83 -3.02 -4.62
N ALA A 227 33.80 -3.36 -3.33
CA ALA A 227 34.84 -2.98 -2.38
C ALA A 227 36.22 -3.50 -2.80
N SER A 228 36.31 -4.79 -3.18
CA SER A 228 37.59 -5.39 -3.59
C SER A 228 38.11 -4.93 -4.96
N MET A 229 37.24 -4.42 -5.84
CA MET A 229 37.68 -3.87 -7.14
C MET A 229 38.38 -2.53 -6.97
N LEU A 230 38.03 -1.80 -5.92
CA LEU A 230 38.47 -0.43 -5.66
C LEU A 230 39.50 -0.34 -4.52
N THR A 231 39.68 -1.42 -3.77
CA THR A 231 40.55 -1.49 -2.59
C THR A 231 41.38 -2.78 -2.62
N PRO A 232 42.54 -2.82 -1.95
CA PRO A 232 43.36 -4.04 -1.88
C PRO A 232 42.76 -5.15 -0.99
N ILE A 233 41.60 -4.91 -0.36
CA ILE A 233 40.96 -5.85 0.55
C ILE A 233 40.20 -6.91 -0.26
N LYS A 234 40.48 -8.19 0.03
CA LYS A 234 39.74 -9.31 -0.57
C LYS A 234 38.28 -9.30 -0.13
N SER A 235 37.34 -9.60 -1.04
CA SER A 235 35.90 -9.58 -0.76
C SER A 235 35.51 -10.49 0.42
N SER A 236 36.13 -11.66 0.52
CA SER A 236 35.86 -12.63 1.59
C SER A 236 36.32 -12.12 2.96
N THR A 237 37.45 -11.42 3.03
CA THR A 237 37.93 -10.78 4.26
C THR A 237 36.99 -9.64 4.69
N TRP A 238 36.53 -8.83 3.72
CA TRP A 238 35.57 -7.75 3.98
C TRP A 238 34.27 -8.28 4.59
N VAL A 239 33.68 -9.33 4.01
CA VAL A 239 32.47 -9.96 4.55
C VAL A 239 32.73 -10.53 5.95
N LYS A 240 33.81 -11.30 6.14
CA LYS A 240 34.14 -11.91 7.44
C LYS A 240 34.25 -10.86 8.56
N ASN A 241 34.82 -9.70 8.27
CA ASN A 241 34.94 -8.61 9.23
C ASN A 241 33.59 -7.99 9.60
N LEU A 242 32.64 -7.96 8.65
CA LEU A 242 31.31 -7.37 8.85
C LEU A 242 30.27 -8.36 9.38
N ILE A 243 30.48 -9.68 9.30
CA ILE A 243 29.53 -10.70 9.78
C ILE A 243 28.94 -10.39 11.17
N PRO A 244 29.73 -10.07 12.22
CA PRO A 244 29.17 -9.80 13.54
C PRO A 244 28.18 -8.62 13.55
N VAL A 245 28.45 -7.61 12.74
CA VAL A 245 27.63 -6.40 12.60
C VAL A 245 26.40 -6.65 11.72
N LEU A 246 26.55 -7.48 10.68
CA LEU A 246 25.45 -7.93 9.84
C LEU A 246 24.44 -8.77 10.64
N VAL A 247 24.92 -9.73 11.43
CA VAL A 247 24.06 -10.54 12.32
C VAL A 247 23.34 -9.65 13.33
N LEU A 248 24.05 -8.66 13.90
CA LEU A 248 23.44 -7.66 14.77
C LEU A 248 22.29 -6.93 14.05
N ALA A 249 22.53 -6.40 12.85
CA ALA A 249 21.52 -5.64 12.10
C ALA A 249 20.32 -6.49 11.66
N TYR A 250 20.55 -7.73 11.22
CA TYR A 250 19.50 -8.67 10.82
C TYR A 250 18.56 -8.98 11.98
N THR A 251 19.11 -9.11 13.18
CA THR A 251 18.36 -9.56 14.35
C THR A 251 17.67 -8.42 15.10
N THR A 252 18.24 -7.21 15.08
CA THR A 252 17.63 -6.04 15.70
C THR A 252 16.63 -5.32 14.80
N ASN A 253 16.69 -5.51 13.47
CA ASN A 253 15.95 -4.73 12.47
C ASN A 253 16.16 -3.21 12.55
N VAL A 254 17.23 -2.78 13.23
CA VAL A 254 17.55 -1.36 13.43
C VAL A 254 19.02 -1.13 13.09
N THR A 255 19.22 -0.50 11.93
CA THR A 255 20.53 -0.18 11.35
C THR A 255 21.40 0.70 12.27
N ILE A 256 20.79 1.53 13.13
CA ILE A 256 21.49 2.49 13.99
C ILE A 256 22.44 1.82 15.00
N VAL A 257 22.07 0.63 15.48
CA VAL A 257 22.81 -0.12 16.49
C VAL A 257 24.16 -0.59 15.94
N ALA A 258 24.26 -0.73 14.61
CA ALA A 258 25.48 -1.14 13.92
C ALA A 258 26.51 -0.01 13.74
N LEU A 259 26.12 1.27 13.80
CA LEU A 259 26.98 2.39 13.41
C LEU A 259 28.31 2.47 14.17
N PRO A 260 28.37 2.32 15.51
CA PRO A 260 29.64 2.37 16.24
C PRO A 260 30.60 1.25 15.80
N TYR A 261 30.05 0.06 15.52
CA TYR A 261 30.83 -1.07 15.05
C TYR A 261 31.34 -0.87 13.62
N ILE A 262 30.51 -0.30 12.74
CA ILE A 262 30.93 0.07 11.37
C ILE A 262 32.08 1.08 11.44
N ILE A 263 31.96 2.12 12.25
CA ILE A 263 33.01 3.14 12.43
C ILE A 263 34.31 2.49 12.90
N ASN A 264 34.27 1.61 13.90
CA ASN A 264 35.46 0.91 14.41
C ASN A 264 36.09 -0.02 13.37
N ILE A 265 35.29 -0.73 12.57
CA ILE A 265 35.80 -1.60 11.50
C ILE A 265 36.49 -0.76 10.43
N ILE A 266 35.83 0.30 9.94
CA ILE A 266 36.41 1.21 8.94
C ILE A 266 37.71 1.83 9.47
N GLN A 267 37.74 2.25 10.74
CA GLN A 267 38.96 2.78 11.37
C GLN A 267 40.09 1.74 11.38
N ARG A 268 39.80 0.51 11.79
CA ARG A 268 40.80 -0.57 11.82
C ARG A 268 41.36 -0.86 10.43
N GLU A 269 40.49 -0.99 9.42
CA GLU A 269 40.92 -1.25 8.04
C GLU A 269 41.73 -0.06 7.48
N MET A 270 41.33 1.18 7.78
CA MET A 270 42.08 2.38 7.41
C MET A 270 43.47 2.43 8.09
N GLN A 271 43.57 2.08 9.37
CA GLN A 271 44.84 2.05 10.11
C GLN A 271 45.79 0.97 9.58
N MET A 272 45.28 -0.20 9.21
CA MET A 272 46.08 -1.27 8.60
C MET A 272 46.65 -0.86 7.23
N LEU A 273 45.90 -0.05 6.47
CA LEU A 273 46.37 0.48 5.20
C LEU A 273 47.34 1.66 5.40
N PHE A 274 47.10 2.53 6.39
CA PHE A 274 47.91 3.74 6.64
C PHE A 274 47.94 4.15 8.15
N PRO A 275 49.00 3.79 8.92
CA PRO A 275 49.04 3.96 10.38
C PRO A 275 49.18 5.38 10.97
N LYS A 276 49.39 6.44 10.16
CA LYS A 276 49.92 7.75 10.62
C LYS A 276 48.94 8.95 10.61
N ASP A 277 47.62 8.76 10.61
CA ASP A 277 46.68 9.88 10.43
C ASP A 277 45.60 9.95 11.53
N GLU A 278 45.70 10.96 12.39
CA GLU A 278 44.77 11.19 13.52
C GLU A 278 43.40 11.76 13.08
N ASN A 279 43.32 12.42 11.92
CA ASN A 279 42.08 13.05 11.42
C ASN A 279 41.13 12.06 10.72
N VAL A 280 41.54 10.79 10.58
CA VAL A 280 40.75 9.70 9.96
C VAL A 280 39.42 9.49 10.70
N ARG A 281 39.42 9.58 12.03
CA ARG A 281 38.25 9.28 12.86
C ARG A 281 37.09 10.25 12.61
N ASN A 282 37.37 11.56 12.58
CA ASN A 282 36.34 12.58 12.38
C ASN A 282 35.74 12.51 10.97
N GLN A 283 36.58 12.24 9.96
CA GLN A 283 36.13 12.06 8.58
C GLN A 283 35.24 10.82 8.41
N ILE A 284 35.62 9.69 9.03
CA ILE A 284 34.80 8.47 9.01
C ILE A 284 33.45 8.72 9.70
N GLN A 285 33.46 9.34 10.88
CA GLN A 285 32.23 9.64 11.62
C GLN A 285 31.29 10.55 10.84
N GLY A 286 31.80 11.63 10.24
CA GLY A 286 31.01 12.51 9.37
C GLY A 286 30.46 11.77 8.15
N THR A 287 31.27 10.95 7.49
CA THR A 287 30.87 10.19 6.29
C THR A 287 29.79 9.14 6.61
N VAL A 288 29.98 8.35 7.67
CA VAL A 288 29.00 7.36 8.13
C VAL A 288 27.68 8.02 8.51
N SER A 289 27.73 9.17 9.18
CA SER A 289 26.53 9.92 9.59
C SER A 289 25.73 10.41 8.39
N ILE A 290 26.39 10.86 7.31
CA ILE A 290 25.70 11.24 6.07
C ILE A 290 25.06 10.01 5.39
N ILE A 291 25.83 8.94 5.22
CA ILE A 291 25.41 7.77 4.44
C ILE A 291 24.31 6.98 5.13
N PHE A 292 24.33 6.90 6.46
CA PHE A 292 23.27 6.24 7.24
C PHE A 292 21.86 6.80 6.96
N ASN A 293 21.76 8.07 6.57
CA ASN A 293 20.49 8.71 6.28
C ASN A 293 20.00 8.50 4.84
N LEU A 294 20.80 7.87 3.98
CA LEU A 294 20.41 7.56 2.61
C LEU A 294 19.46 6.35 2.58
N PRO A 295 18.51 6.31 1.63
CA PRO A 295 17.49 5.26 1.53
C PRO A 295 18.07 3.96 0.93
N LEU A 296 19.05 3.33 1.58
CA LEU A 296 19.84 2.25 1.00
C LEU A 296 19.11 0.89 1.04
N GLY A 297 18.66 0.45 2.22
CA GLY A 297 17.86 -0.79 2.33
C GLY A 297 16.35 -0.55 2.23
N SER A 298 15.88 0.63 2.62
CA SER A 298 14.47 1.03 2.53
C SER A 298 13.96 1.16 1.10
N MET A 299 14.86 1.36 0.12
CA MET A 299 14.51 1.30 -1.31
C MET A 299 13.90 -0.04 -1.74
N TYR A 300 14.17 -1.14 -1.03
CA TYR A 300 13.58 -2.44 -1.35
C TYR A 300 12.07 -2.51 -1.08
N THR A 301 11.48 -1.51 -0.41
CA THR A 301 10.03 -1.35 -0.38
C THR A 301 9.45 -1.18 -1.79
N SER A 302 10.19 -0.60 -2.75
CA SER A 302 9.76 -0.56 -4.15
C SER A 302 9.66 -1.95 -4.78
N ALA A 303 10.47 -2.92 -4.37
CA ALA A 303 10.36 -4.30 -4.85
C ALA A 303 9.03 -4.94 -4.43
N PHE A 304 8.55 -4.60 -3.23
CA PHE A 304 7.23 -5.02 -2.77
C PHE A 304 6.10 -4.34 -3.54
N VAL A 305 6.23 -3.05 -3.87
CA VAL A 305 5.23 -2.35 -4.70
C VAL A 305 5.17 -2.92 -6.12
N LEU A 306 6.31 -3.27 -6.72
CA LEU A 306 6.36 -3.99 -8.00
C LEU A 306 5.78 -5.41 -7.87
N PHE A 307 5.94 -6.06 -6.73
CA PHE A 307 5.23 -7.31 -6.46
C PHE A 307 3.72 -7.08 -6.39
N LEU A 308 3.24 -6.04 -5.71
CA LEU A 308 1.82 -5.69 -5.66
C LEU A 308 1.25 -5.38 -7.05
N SER A 309 2.03 -4.77 -7.94
CA SER A 309 1.60 -4.54 -9.32
C SER A 309 1.37 -5.84 -10.06
N VAL A 310 2.21 -6.86 -9.83
CA VAL A 310 2.00 -8.21 -10.37
C VAL A 310 0.83 -8.90 -9.66
N PHE A 311 0.79 -8.87 -8.33
CA PHE A 311 -0.20 -9.54 -7.48
C PHE A 311 -1.63 -9.07 -7.74
N PHE A 312 -1.84 -7.75 -7.86
CA PHE A 312 -3.13 -7.16 -8.21
C PHE A 312 -3.35 -7.03 -9.72
N ALA A 313 -2.38 -7.46 -10.55
CA ALA A 313 -2.39 -7.29 -12.00
C ALA A 313 -2.63 -5.84 -12.46
N VAL A 314 -2.05 -4.88 -11.73
CA VAL A 314 -2.05 -3.44 -12.04
C VAL A 314 -0.83 -3.12 -12.90
N HIS A 315 -1.06 -2.56 -14.10
CA HIS A 315 0.05 -2.17 -14.97
C HIS A 315 0.66 -0.84 -14.54
N LEU A 316 1.91 -0.87 -14.08
CA LEU A 316 2.71 0.33 -13.83
C LEU A 316 3.48 0.70 -15.09
N GLY A 317 3.07 1.78 -15.76
CA GLY A 317 3.82 2.34 -16.89
C GLY A 317 5.17 2.93 -16.45
N VAL A 318 5.98 3.33 -17.44
CA VAL A 318 7.31 3.94 -17.18
C VAL A 318 7.22 5.21 -16.32
N PRO A 319 6.26 6.13 -16.52
CA PRO A 319 6.10 7.30 -15.64
C PRO A 319 5.79 6.93 -14.19
N GLU A 320 4.94 5.94 -13.96
CA GLU A 320 4.55 5.46 -12.64
C GLU A 320 5.72 4.75 -11.95
N GLN A 321 6.53 3.99 -12.70
CA GLN A 321 7.76 3.38 -12.17
C GLN A 321 8.81 4.43 -11.80
N PHE A 322 8.98 5.49 -12.59
CA PHE A 322 9.85 6.60 -12.22
C PHE A 322 9.36 7.28 -10.94
N LYS A 323 8.05 7.53 -10.85
CA LYS A 323 7.38 8.08 -9.67
C LYS A 323 7.56 7.19 -8.44
N LEU A 324 7.48 5.87 -8.58
CA LEU A 324 7.74 4.89 -7.53
C LEU A 324 9.14 5.06 -6.93
N PHE A 325 10.19 5.03 -7.77
CA PHE A 325 11.57 5.14 -7.28
C PHE A 325 11.88 6.52 -6.71
N LEU A 326 11.38 7.59 -7.34
CA LEU A 326 11.55 8.96 -6.84
C LEU A 326 10.88 9.13 -5.47
N THR A 327 9.61 8.73 -5.36
CA THR A 327 8.85 8.81 -4.11
C THR A 327 9.52 7.98 -3.03
N THR A 328 9.88 6.72 -3.32
CA THR A 328 10.57 5.85 -2.35
C THR A 328 11.88 6.46 -1.89
N CYS A 329 12.67 7.06 -2.79
CA CYS A 329 13.92 7.71 -2.44
C CYS A 329 13.68 8.85 -1.45
N LEU A 330 12.70 9.71 -1.72
CA LEU A 330 12.38 10.88 -0.89
C LEU A 330 11.76 10.49 0.47
N THR A 331 10.75 9.64 0.47
CA THR A 331 10.03 9.22 1.69
C THR A 331 10.89 8.38 2.61
N SER A 332 11.92 7.72 2.06
CA SER A 332 12.80 6.84 2.80
C SER A 332 14.11 7.49 3.23
N LEU A 333 14.30 8.80 3.00
CA LEU A 333 15.39 9.58 3.58
C LEU A 333 15.29 9.55 5.10
N GLY A 334 16.37 9.19 5.78
CA GLY A 334 16.38 9.07 7.24
C GLY A 334 15.50 7.95 7.79
N ALA A 335 15.09 6.99 6.96
CA ALA A 335 14.22 5.90 7.39
C ALA A 335 14.93 4.95 8.38
N VAL A 336 14.69 5.15 9.68
CA VAL A 336 15.26 4.33 10.74
C VAL A 336 14.24 3.27 11.20
N GLY A 337 14.16 2.18 10.45
CA GLY A 337 13.45 0.96 10.86
C GLY A 337 11.97 0.85 10.46
N LEU A 338 11.32 -0.19 11.01
CA LEU A 338 10.03 -0.73 10.56
C LEU A 338 8.91 0.31 10.41
N GLY A 339 8.78 1.24 11.36
CA GLY A 339 7.69 2.23 11.33
C GLY A 339 7.80 3.20 10.15
N SER A 340 9.01 3.60 9.80
CA SER A 340 9.26 4.49 8.66
C SER A 340 8.96 3.79 7.33
N TRP A 341 9.26 2.48 7.23
CA TRP A 341 9.01 1.71 6.01
C TRP A 341 7.53 1.54 5.72
N ILE A 342 6.71 1.28 6.75
CA ILE A 342 5.25 1.18 6.60
C ILE A 342 4.66 2.52 6.17
N ASN A 343 5.03 3.62 6.83
CA ASN A 343 4.54 4.95 6.44
C ASN A 343 4.96 5.32 5.02
N SER A 344 6.21 4.99 4.63
CA SER A 344 6.72 5.17 3.28
C SER A 344 5.90 4.36 2.27
N LEU A 345 5.58 3.09 2.57
CA LEU A 345 4.74 2.26 1.72
C LEU A 345 3.34 2.85 1.56
N THR A 346 2.66 3.21 2.65
CA THR A 346 1.31 3.79 2.59
C THR A 346 1.30 5.03 1.69
N PHE A 347 2.31 5.89 1.84
CA PHE A 347 2.48 7.06 0.99
C PHE A 347 2.73 6.70 -0.49
N ILE A 348 3.58 5.70 -0.75
CA ILE A 348 3.86 5.25 -2.13
C ILE A 348 2.60 4.68 -2.79
N LEU A 349 1.81 3.89 -2.07
CA LEU A 349 0.58 3.31 -2.59
C LEU A 349 -0.44 4.40 -2.92
N ASP A 350 -0.62 5.36 -2.01
CA ASP A 350 -1.50 6.50 -2.22
C ASP A 350 -1.03 7.37 -3.41
N ALA A 351 0.27 7.66 -3.48
CA ALA A 351 0.90 8.37 -4.59
C ALA A 351 0.72 7.66 -5.95
N LEU A 352 0.63 6.33 -5.97
CA LEU A 352 0.43 5.53 -7.18
C LEU A 352 -1.05 5.20 -7.45
N GLY A 353 -1.97 5.57 -6.57
CA GLY A 353 -3.39 5.17 -6.65
C GLY A 353 -3.59 3.66 -6.49
N MET A 354 -2.70 2.98 -5.76
CA MET A 354 -2.76 1.53 -5.53
C MET A 354 -3.58 1.19 -4.27
N PRO A 355 -4.19 -0.01 -4.21
CA PRO A 355 -4.99 -0.44 -3.06
C PRO A 355 -4.21 -0.36 -1.75
N ILE A 356 -4.76 0.32 -0.75
CA ILE A 356 -4.14 0.46 0.58
C ILE A 356 -4.09 -0.88 1.34
N ASP A 357 -4.90 -1.87 0.94
CA ASP A 357 -4.85 -3.23 1.46
C ASP A 357 -3.50 -3.92 1.21
N GLY A 358 -2.73 -3.42 0.22
CA GLY A 358 -1.32 -3.81 0.04
C GLY A 358 -0.45 -3.60 1.28
N VAL A 359 -0.82 -2.67 2.18
CA VAL A 359 -0.15 -2.48 3.47
C VAL A 359 -0.31 -3.72 4.36
N GLN A 360 -1.48 -4.37 4.38
CA GLN A 360 -1.71 -5.57 5.19
C GLN A 360 -0.88 -6.76 4.68
N LEU A 361 -0.77 -6.91 3.36
CA LEU A 361 0.13 -7.87 2.73
C LEU A 361 1.59 -7.57 3.10
N TYR A 362 1.98 -6.30 3.13
CA TYR A 362 3.33 -5.92 3.56
C TYR A 362 3.61 -6.30 5.00
N LEU A 363 2.67 -6.02 5.91
CA LEU A 363 2.78 -6.42 7.32
C LEU A 363 3.00 -7.92 7.49
N THR A 364 2.45 -8.73 6.58
CA THR A 364 2.60 -10.18 6.57
C THR A 364 3.99 -10.64 6.10
N VAL A 365 4.65 -9.90 5.21
CA VAL A 365 5.99 -10.25 4.69
C VAL A 365 7.14 -9.59 5.47
N ILE A 366 6.87 -8.57 6.29
CA ILE A 366 7.86 -7.92 7.17
C ILE A 366 8.71 -8.91 7.98
N PRO A 367 8.16 -9.97 8.61
CA PRO A 367 8.95 -10.93 9.40
C PRO A 367 10.09 -11.56 8.60
N PHE A 368 9.86 -11.76 7.30
CA PHE A 368 10.78 -12.44 6.40
C PHE A 368 11.73 -11.48 5.67
N THR A 369 11.40 -10.19 5.60
CA THR A 369 12.10 -9.21 4.74
C THR A 369 12.88 -8.16 5.52
N ALA A 370 12.41 -7.76 6.71
CA ALA A 370 12.97 -6.65 7.47
C ALA A 370 14.45 -6.83 7.85
N GLY A 371 14.83 -8.04 8.25
CA GLY A 371 16.21 -8.37 8.60
C GLY A 371 17.15 -8.20 7.40
N PHE A 372 16.70 -8.62 6.21
CA PHE A 372 17.47 -8.49 4.98
C PHE A 372 17.58 -7.02 4.51
N GLN A 373 16.54 -6.20 4.66
CA GLN A 373 16.65 -4.75 4.41
C GLN A 373 17.68 -4.09 5.34
N SER A 374 17.74 -4.53 6.60
CA SER A 374 18.72 -4.05 7.57
C SER A 374 20.14 -4.47 7.20
N LEU A 375 20.33 -5.71 6.73
CA LEU A 375 21.61 -6.20 6.20
C LEU A 375 22.12 -5.37 5.03
N VAL A 376 21.24 -5.11 4.05
CA VAL A 376 21.55 -4.27 2.89
C VAL A 376 21.98 -2.88 3.34
N SER A 377 21.22 -2.25 4.23
CA SER A 377 21.53 -0.92 4.77
C SER A 377 22.93 -0.89 5.39
N VAL A 378 23.24 -1.83 6.29
CA VAL A 378 24.54 -1.89 6.97
C VAL A 378 25.70 -2.13 6.00
N MET A 379 25.54 -3.05 5.04
CA MET A 379 26.59 -3.33 4.05
C MET A 379 26.86 -2.12 3.16
N TYR A 380 25.81 -1.41 2.70
CA TYR A 380 25.99 -0.17 1.96
C TYR A 380 26.65 0.91 2.80
N ILE A 381 26.22 1.12 4.05
CA ILE A 381 26.82 2.13 4.93
C ILE A 381 28.31 1.85 5.10
N ALA A 382 28.68 0.62 5.45
CA ALA A 382 30.07 0.24 5.64
C ALA A 382 30.89 0.41 4.35
N THR A 383 30.38 -0.09 3.22
CA THR A 383 31.09 -0.08 1.94
C THR A 383 31.24 1.33 1.38
N LEU A 384 30.15 2.10 1.33
CA LEU A 384 30.17 3.47 0.81
C LEU A 384 30.98 4.39 1.72
N ALA A 385 30.85 4.27 3.04
CA ALA A 385 31.63 5.11 3.94
C ALA A 385 33.13 4.85 3.79
N PHE A 386 33.52 3.59 3.64
CA PHE A 386 34.91 3.23 3.38
C PHE A 386 35.41 3.78 2.04
N LEU A 387 34.66 3.55 0.95
CA LEU A 387 35.04 4.01 -0.39
C LEU A 387 35.09 5.53 -0.50
N ILE A 388 34.13 6.26 0.08
CA ILE A 388 34.09 7.73 0.08
C ILE A 388 35.24 8.30 0.90
N THR A 389 35.56 7.69 2.05
CA THR A 389 36.70 8.10 2.87
C THR A 389 38.03 7.94 2.10
N LEU A 390 38.21 6.82 1.40
CA LEU A 390 39.38 6.59 0.53
C LEU A 390 39.42 7.55 -0.67
N ALA A 391 38.26 7.79 -1.30
CA ALA A 391 38.13 8.71 -2.42
C ALA A 391 38.51 10.13 -2.05
N GLY A 392 38.00 10.62 -0.92
CA GLY A 392 38.30 11.95 -0.37
C GLY A 392 39.80 12.18 -0.28
N ARG A 393 40.53 11.17 0.17
CA ARG A 393 41.99 11.19 0.35
C ARG A 393 42.81 10.93 -0.92
N GLY A 394 42.15 10.66 -2.05
CA GLY A 394 42.84 10.40 -3.32
C GLY A 394 43.55 9.04 -3.39
N LEU A 395 43.17 8.11 -2.51
CA LEU A 395 43.84 6.81 -2.35
C LEU A 395 43.20 5.68 -3.16
N LEU A 396 42.17 5.99 -3.96
CA LEU A 396 41.52 5.01 -4.82
C LEU A 396 42.36 4.71 -6.05
N VAL A 397 42.72 3.44 -6.22
CA VAL A 397 43.40 2.95 -7.42
C VAL A 397 42.35 2.40 -8.38
N ILE A 398 41.89 3.23 -9.32
CA ILE A 398 40.91 2.81 -10.33
C ILE A 398 41.63 2.23 -11.53
N LYS A 399 41.63 0.90 -11.68
CA LYS A 399 42.12 0.22 -12.88
C LYS A 399 40.93 -0.11 -13.79
N ILE A 400 40.65 0.74 -14.78
CA ILE A 400 39.47 0.64 -15.68
C ILE A 400 39.31 -0.77 -16.31
N ARG A 401 40.41 -1.36 -16.81
CA ARG A 401 40.37 -2.71 -17.39
C ARG A 401 39.98 -3.79 -16.37
N SER A 402 40.51 -3.70 -15.15
CA SER A 402 40.16 -4.61 -14.04
C SER A 402 38.71 -4.41 -13.61
N LEU A 403 38.25 -3.16 -13.57
CA LEU A 403 36.88 -2.79 -13.20
C LEU A 403 35.87 -3.41 -14.18
N LEU A 404 36.09 -3.28 -15.49
CA LEU A 404 35.19 -3.83 -16.52
C LEU A 404 35.12 -5.36 -16.46
N VAL A 405 36.28 -6.03 -16.40
CA VAL A 405 36.36 -7.49 -16.35
C VAL A 405 35.69 -8.03 -15.08
N ASN A 406 36.00 -7.44 -13.92
CA ASN A 406 35.42 -7.91 -12.65
C ASN A 406 33.93 -7.55 -12.52
N SER A 407 33.47 -6.46 -13.12
CA SER A 407 32.04 -6.13 -13.20
C SER A 407 31.29 -7.14 -14.05
N ALA A 408 31.83 -7.51 -15.23
CA ALA A 408 31.25 -8.54 -16.08
C ALA A 408 31.19 -9.91 -15.37
N LEU A 409 32.28 -10.31 -14.69
CA LEU A 409 32.33 -11.53 -13.86
C LEU A 409 31.38 -11.51 -12.66
N THR A 410 30.90 -10.33 -12.26
CA THR A 410 29.93 -10.17 -11.19
C THR A 410 28.51 -10.22 -11.70
N LEU A 411 28.22 -9.62 -12.86
CA LEU A 411 26.90 -9.55 -13.45
C LEU A 411 26.50 -10.86 -14.17
N LEU A 412 27.43 -11.52 -14.85
CA LEU A 412 27.12 -12.70 -15.66
C LEU A 412 26.52 -13.87 -14.86
N PRO A 413 27.07 -14.28 -13.70
CA PRO A 413 26.44 -15.32 -12.87
C PRO A 413 25.06 -14.92 -12.36
N VAL A 414 24.87 -13.64 -12.04
CA VAL A 414 23.60 -13.09 -11.52
C VAL A 414 22.52 -13.19 -12.59
N LEU A 415 22.84 -12.77 -13.82
CA LEU A 415 21.94 -12.87 -14.97
C LEU A 415 21.64 -14.33 -15.33
N LEU A 416 22.62 -15.23 -15.24
CA LEU A 416 22.41 -16.67 -15.48
C LEU A 416 21.48 -17.30 -14.44
N ILE A 417 21.64 -16.98 -13.15
CA ILE A 417 20.78 -17.50 -12.07
C ILE A 417 19.34 -17.01 -12.26
N PHE A 418 19.14 -15.70 -12.44
CA PHE A 418 17.79 -15.15 -12.64
C PHE A 418 17.18 -15.57 -14.00
N GLY A 419 18.00 -15.72 -15.04
CA GLY A 419 17.57 -16.24 -16.32
C GLY A 419 17.13 -17.69 -16.24
N ALA A 420 17.85 -18.52 -15.48
CA ALA A 420 17.44 -19.89 -15.18
C ALA A 420 16.15 -19.92 -14.36
N LEU A 421 16.02 -19.08 -13.32
CA LEU A 421 14.79 -18.97 -12.54
C LEU A 421 13.58 -18.60 -13.41
N LYS A 422 13.78 -17.68 -14.37
CA LYS A 422 12.72 -17.27 -15.29
C LYS A 422 12.36 -18.34 -16.33
N PHE A 423 13.36 -19.05 -16.86
CA PHE A 423 13.15 -20.03 -17.92
C PHE A 423 12.60 -21.36 -17.40
N TYR A 424 13.10 -21.83 -16.25
CA TYR A 424 12.65 -23.09 -15.64
C TYR A 424 11.41 -22.90 -14.76
N ASP A 425 11.07 -21.67 -14.40
CA ASP A 425 9.93 -21.27 -13.55
C ASP A 425 9.66 -22.23 -12.36
N PRO A 426 10.66 -22.48 -11.48
CA PRO A 426 10.49 -23.39 -10.36
C PRO A 426 9.72 -22.75 -9.19
N LEU A 427 9.39 -21.46 -9.30
CA LEU A 427 8.80 -20.69 -8.21
C LEU A 427 7.28 -20.92 -8.16
N PRO A 428 6.68 -20.92 -6.95
CA PRO A 428 5.24 -21.00 -6.82
C PRO A 428 4.55 -19.87 -7.62
N ARG A 429 3.44 -20.19 -8.28
CA ARG A 429 2.66 -19.16 -8.97
C ARG A 429 2.10 -18.15 -7.98
N ILE A 430 2.18 -16.88 -8.34
CA ILE A 430 1.58 -15.79 -7.57
C ILE A 430 0.08 -15.85 -7.86
N LYS A 431 -0.68 -16.44 -6.93
CA LYS A 431 -2.14 -16.48 -6.98
C LYS A 431 -2.71 -15.55 -5.93
N ASN A 432 -3.69 -14.75 -6.33
CA ASN A 432 -4.55 -14.04 -5.40
C ASN A 432 -5.76 -14.95 -5.13
N GLU A 433 -5.74 -15.71 -4.02
CA GLU A 433 -6.85 -16.63 -3.67
C GLU A 433 -7.93 -15.93 -2.83
N ALA A 434 -7.86 -14.61 -2.66
CA ALA A 434 -8.93 -13.87 -2.00
C ALA A 434 -10.18 -13.91 -2.90
N LYS A 435 -11.29 -14.39 -2.33
CA LYS A 435 -12.60 -14.42 -2.97
C LYS A 435 -12.94 -13.01 -3.48
N THR A 436 -13.40 -12.89 -4.71
CA THR A 436 -13.94 -11.63 -5.23
C THR A 436 -15.37 -11.45 -4.74
N ILE A 437 -15.95 -10.25 -4.87
CA ILE A 437 -17.37 -10.07 -4.53
C ILE A 437 -18.29 -10.90 -5.45
N TYR A 438 -17.81 -11.33 -6.61
CA TYR A 438 -18.49 -12.24 -7.54
C TYR A 438 -18.48 -13.72 -7.09
N ASP A 439 -17.73 -14.05 -6.04
CA ASP A 439 -17.71 -15.39 -5.44
C ASP A 439 -18.50 -15.45 -4.12
N LEU A 440 -19.05 -14.32 -3.67
CA LEU A 440 -19.83 -14.22 -2.44
C LEU A 440 -21.29 -14.60 -2.67
N GLU A 441 -21.92 -15.09 -1.62
CA GLU A 441 -23.36 -15.34 -1.53
C GLU A 441 -23.89 -14.68 -0.26
N ILE A 442 -25.18 -14.30 -0.27
CA ILE A 442 -25.87 -13.75 0.89
C ILE A 442 -26.78 -14.84 1.44
N GLU A 443 -26.53 -15.27 2.67
CA GLU A 443 -27.37 -16.25 3.37
C GLU A 443 -28.68 -15.59 3.83
N SER A 444 -29.79 -16.32 3.70
CA SER A 444 -31.12 -15.87 4.14
C SER A 444 -32.01 -17.06 4.44
N ASP A 445 -32.82 -16.91 5.48
CA ASP A 445 -33.90 -17.85 5.79
C ASP A 445 -35.14 -17.62 4.88
N ALA A 446 -35.24 -16.45 4.23
CA ALA A 446 -36.36 -16.10 3.36
C ALA A 446 -36.25 -16.74 1.97
N THR A 447 -37.39 -17.13 1.39
CA THR A 447 -37.45 -17.65 0.03
C THR A 447 -37.26 -16.52 -0.98
N ILE A 448 -36.28 -16.65 -1.87
CA ILE A 448 -35.93 -15.61 -2.86
C ILE A 448 -36.52 -15.95 -4.24
N ARG A 449 -37.24 -14.99 -4.84
CA ARG A 449 -37.70 -15.06 -6.23
C ARG A 449 -37.19 -13.85 -7.01
N VAL A 450 -36.48 -14.11 -8.10
CA VAL A 450 -35.96 -13.07 -9.01
C VAL A 450 -36.74 -13.15 -10.32
N PHE A 451 -37.45 -12.08 -10.67
CA PHE A 451 -38.26 -11.99 -11.89
C PHE A 451 -37.43 -11.47 -13.06
N THR A 452 -37.73 -11.94 -14.26
CA THR A 452 -37.19 -11.36 -15.51
C THR A 452 -38.04 -10.20 -16.02
N LYS A 453 -37.50 -9.37 -16.93
CA LYS A 453 -38.23 -8.25 -17.54
C LYS A 453 -39.53 -8.72 -18.21
N GLU A 454 -39.49 -9.86 -18.91
CA GLU A 454 -40.67 -10.44 -19.56
C GLU A 454 -41.75 -10.90 -18.58
N GLU A 455 -41.35 -11.42 -17.41
CA GLU A 455 -42.30 -11.83 -16.38
C GLU A 455 -42.95 -10.64 -15.70
N GLN A 456 -42.20 -9.55 -15.50
CA GLN A 456 -42.71 -8.31 -14.94
C GLN A 456 -43.78 -7.68 -15.83
N GLU A 457 -43.56 -7.60 -17.15
CA GLU A 457 -44.53 -7.03 -18.08
C GLU A 457 -45.88 -7.79 -18.10
N LYS A 458 -45.86 -9.06 -17.70
CA LYS A 458 -47.05 -9.92 -17.59
C LYS A 458 -47.74 -9.81 -16.23
N MET A 459 -47.20 -9.06 -15.26
CA MET A 459 -47.81 -8.92 -13.94
C MET A 459 -49.06 -8.04 -14.02
N PRO A 460 -50.19 -8.45 -13.41
CA PRO A 460 -51.40 -7.65 -13.40
C PRO A 460 -51.20 -6.36 -12.58
N ALA A 461 -51.53 -5.21 -13.16
CA ALA A 461 -51.52 -3.93 -12.46
C ALA A 461 -52.50 -3.97 -11.28
N SER A 462 -52.04 -3.63 -10.07
CA SER A 462 -52.93 -3.60 -8.91
C SER A 462 -53.85 -2.38 -9.00
N SER A 463 -55.16 -2.60 -8.80
CA SER A 463 -56.18 -1.58 -9.03
C SER A 463 -56.35 -0.59 -7.86
N ARG A 464 -55.78 -0.88 -6.68
CA ARG A 464 -55.68 0.04 -5.53
C ARG A 464 -54.50 -0.35 -4.63
N PRO A 465 -53.51 0.54 -4.40
CA PRO A 465 -52.41 0.23 -3.49
C PRO A 465 -52.87 0.33 -2.02
N GLU A 466 -52.92 -0.81 -1.34
CA GLU A 466 -52.93 -0.94 0.12
C GLU A 466 -51.72 -0.19 0.72
N LYS A 467 -51.76 0.19 2.01
CA LYS A 467 -50.57 0.72 2.69
C LYS A 467 -49.45 -0.32 2.65
N THR A 468 -48.24 0.11 2.31
CA THR A 468 -47.11 -0.80 2.04
C THR A 468 -46.78 -1.68 3.24
N LEU A 469 -46.65 -1.08 4.44
CA LEU A 469 -46.34 -1.82 5.67
C LEU A 469 -47.44 -2.83 6.05
N ASP A 470 -48.72 -2.43 5.98
CA ASP A 470 -49.85 -3.32 6.29
C ASP A 470 -49.83 -4.55 5.39
N ARG A 471 -49.58 -4.35 4.09
CA ARG A 471 -49.47 -5.44 3.14
C ARG A 471 -48.26 -6.31 3.44
N ILE A 472 -47.08 -5.75 3.71
CA ILE A 472 -45.87 -6.51 4.06
C ILE A 472 -46.09 -7.36 5.32
N PHE A 473 -46.66 -6.78 6.38
CA PHE A 473 -46.92 -7.52 7.61
C PHE A 473 -47.96 -8.62 7.45
N ARG A 474 -48.97 -8.41 6.58
CA ARG A 474 -50.01 -9.39 6.26
C ARG A 474 -49.49 -10.52 5.38
N THR A 475 -48.74 -10.21 4.33
CA THR A 475 -48.29 -11.20 3.34
C THR A 475 -46.97 -11.86 3.71
N LYS A 476 -46.18 -11.22 4.58
CA LYS A 476 -44.78 -11.57 4.88
C LYS A 476 -43.89 -11.56 3.64
N LYS A 477 -44.24 -10.70 2.66
CA LYS A 477 -43.51 -10.56 1.39
C LYS A 477 -43.04 -9.13 1.18
N LEU A 478 -41.75 -8.99 0.88
CA LEU A 478 -41.11 -7.74 0.46
C LEU A 478 -40.83 -7.79 -1.05
N ARG A 479 -41.29 -6.78 -1.79
CA ARG A 479 -41.07 -6.65 -3.24
C ARG A 479 -40.11 -5.51 -3.52
N ILE A 480 -39.04 -5.82 -4.25
CA ILE A 480 -37.91 -4.91 -4.42
C ILE A 480 -37.65 -4.71 -5.90
N GLY A 481 -37.72 -3.46 -6.34
CA GLY A 481 -37.24 -3.03 -7.65
C GLY A 481 -35.72 -3.20 -7.72
N TYR A 482 -35.20 -3.91 -8.72
CA TYR A 482 -33.75 -4.09 -8.89
C TYR A 482 -33.28 -3.92 -10.34
N ASP A 483 -32.01 -3.59 -10.51
CA ASP A 483 -31.26 -3.67 -11.76
C ASP A 483 -30.06 -4.62 -11.57
N PRO A 484 -29.95 -5.74 -12.32
CA PRO A 484 -28.80 -6.65 -12.24
C PRO A 484 -27.50 -6.06 -12.81
N ASN A 485 -27.53 -4.89 -13.45
CA ASN A 485 -26.38 -4.28 -14.09
C ASN A 485 -25.72 -3.19 -13.23
N ALA A 486 -26.18 -3.02 -11.99
CA ALA A 486 -25.74 -1.99 -11.05
C ALA A 486 -24.62 -2.50 -10.12
N ALA A 487 -23.61 -3.21 -10.63
CA ALA A 487 -22.49 -3.69 -9.82
C ALA A 487 -21.66 -2.51 -9.28
N PRO A 488 -21.27 -2.44 -7.99
CA PRO A 488 -21.33 -3.51 -6.96
C PRO A 488 -22.58 -3.47 -6.05
N PHE A 489 -23.59 -2.67 -6.37
CA PHE A 489 -24.81 -2.53 -5.57
C PHE A 489 -25.79 -3.68 -5.78
N CYS A 490 -26.01 -4.07 -7.03
CA CYS A 490 -26.91 -5.15 -7.39
C CYS A 490 -26.42 -5.82 -8.69
N PHE A 491 -26.01 -7.07 -8.60
CA PHE A 491 -25.45 -7.82 -9.72
C PHE A 491 -25.58 -9.33 -9.56
N LEU A 492 -25.41 -10.06 -10.66
CA LEU A 492 -25.34 -11.53 -10.65
C LEU A 492 -23.90 -11.98 -10.43
N ASN A 493 -23.69 -12.83 -9.42
CA ASN A 493 -22.40 -13.44 -9.12
C ASN A 493 -22.07 -14.59 -10.10
N HIS A 494 -20.89 -15.22 -9.97
CA HIS A 494 -20.48 -16.34 -10.82
C HIS A 494 -21.39 -17.59 -10.71
N HIS A 495 -22.16 -17.69 -9.63
CA HIS A 495 -23.17 -18.74 -9.41
C HIS A 495 -24.58 -18.33 -9.88
N ASN A 496 -24.69 -17.24 -10.63
CA ASN A 496 -25.95 -16.68 -11.13
C ASN A 496 -26.96 -16.32 -10.01
N LYS A 497 -26.45 -15.92 -8.84
CA LYS A 497 -27.22 -15.42 -7.69
C LYS A 497 -27.14 -13.90 -7.64
N LEU A 498 -28.26 -13.27 -7.33
CA LEU A 498 -28.33 -11.82 -7.13
C LEU A 498 -27.68 -11.45 -5.80
N VAL A 499 -26.65 -10.59 -5.85
CA VAL A 499 -25.85 -10.14 -4.71
C VAL A 499 -25.45 -8.68 -4.87
N GLY A 500 -24.86 -8.09 -3.85
CA GLY A 500 -24.37 -6.72 -3.85
C GLY A 500 -24.77 -5.94 -2.61
N PHE A 501 -24.30 -4.69 -2.53
CA PHE A 501 -24.54 -3.81 -1.38
C PHE A 501 -26.05 -3.59 -1.12
N ASP A 502 -26.82 -3.25 -2.15
CA ASP A 502 -28.26 -2.99 -2.05
C ASP A 502 -29.05 -4.28 -1.83
N VAL A 503 -28.57 -5.40 -2.39
CA VAL A 503 -29.14 -6.72 -2.14
C VAL A 503 -28.95 -7.14 -0.67
N ALA A 504 -27.79 -6.83 -0.06
CA ALA A 504 -27.60 -7.07 1.37
C ALA A 504 -28.54 -6.22 2.24
N TYR A 505 -28.80 -4.97 1.84
CA TYR A 505 -29.79 -4.12 2.50
C TYR A 505 -31.21 -4.66 2.34
N ALA A 506 -31.57 -5.17 1.16
CA ALA A 506 -32.85 -5.82 0.89
C ALA A 506 -33.10 -7.01 1.83
N TYR A 507 -32.08 -7.85 2.01
CA TYR A 507 -32.16 -9.02 2.89
C TYR A 507 -32.30 -8.61 4.35
N GLN A 508 -31.51 -7.63 4.79
CA GLN A 508 -31.60 -7.11 6.16
C GLN A 508 -32.95 -6.44 6.44
N LEU A 509 -33.50 -5.69 5.48
CA LEU A 509 -34.82 -5.07 5.60
C LEU A 509 -35.92 -6.14 5.69
N ALA A 510 -35.85 -7.19 4.87
CA ALA A 510 -36.77 -8.32 4.93
C ALA A 510 -36.71 -9.04 6.28
N PHE A 511 -35.50 -9.27 6.81
CA PHE A 511 -35.29 -9.86 8.13
C PHE A 511 -35.89 -8.99 9.24
N ASP A 512 -35.60 -7.68 9.25
CA ASP A 512 -36.09 -6.74 10.27
C ASP A 512 -37.62 -6.56 10.20
N LEU A 513 -38.23 -6.71 9.02
CA LEU A 513 -39.70 -6.74 8.83
C LEU A 513 -40.33 -8.11 9.09
N SER A 514 -39.53 -9.13 9.42
CA SER A 514 -39.96 -10.52 9.61
C SER A 514 -40.72 -11.08 8.40
N CYS A 515 -40.17 -10.89 7.21
CA CYS A 515 -40.66 -11.42 5.94
C CYS A 515 -40.09 -12.82 5.66
N ASP A 516 -40.92 -13.71 5.10
CA ASP A 516 -40.53 -15.08 4.73
C ASP A 516 -40.20 -15.20 3.23
N GLN A 517 -40.51 -14.17 2.44
CA GLN A 517 -40.26 -14.14 1.00
C GLN A 517 -39.77 -12.76 0.52
N ILE A 518 -38.77 -12.76 -0.37
CA ILE A 518 -38.29 -11.58 -1.09
C ILE A 518 -38.51 -11.78 -2.59
N GLU A 519 -39.14 -10.80 -3.24
CA GLU A 519 -39.39 -10.78 -4.68
C GLU A 519 -38.60 -9.63 -5.33
N PHE A 520 -37.57 -9.96 -6.10
CA PHE A 520 -36.80 -9.00 -6.89
C PHE A 520 -37.43 -8.82 -8.27
N ILE A 521 -37.88 -7.61 -8.57
CA ILE A 521 -38.64 -7.25 -9.77
C ILE A 521 -37.84 -6.21 -10.57
N PRO A 522 -37.58 -6.40 -11.88
CA PRO A 522 -36.74 -5.48 -12.63
C PRO A 522 -37.26 -4.03 -12.64
N VAL A 523 -36.34 -3.08 -12.60
CA VAL A 523 -36.66 -1.65 -12.75
C VAL A 523 -36.64 -1.27 -14.23
N ILE A 524 -37.59 -0.42 -14.63
CA ILE A 524 -37.58 0.22 -15.95
C ILE A 524 -37.33 1.71 -15.76
N TYR A 525 -36.09 2.14 -16.02
CA TYR A 525 -35.70 3.54 -15.95
C TYR A 525 -36.61 4.38 -16.87
N GLY A 526 -37.24 5.41 -16.32
CA GLY A 526 -38.29 6.22 -16.98
C GLY A 526 -39.73 5.89 -16.54
N LYS A 527 -40.02 4.66 -16.08
CA LYS A 527 -41.37 4.27 -15.59
C LYS A 527 -41.44 3.97 -14.10
N MET A 528 -40.36 4.21 -13.35
CA MET A 528 -40.27 3.90 -11.92
C MET A 528 -41.40 4.51 -11.08
N GLY A 529 -41.78 5.76 -11.35
CA GLY A 529 -42.88 6.43 -10.65
C GLY A 529 -44.21 5.70 -10.85
N GLU A 530 -44.50 5.26 -12.07
CA GLU A 530 -45.70 4.47 -12.41
C GLU A 530 -45.65 3.07 -11.79
N GLN A 531 -44.48 2.43 -11.80
CA GLN A 531 -44.25 1.11 -11.19
C GLN A 531 -44.45 1.14 -9.67
N LEU A 532 -43.95 2.18 -8.99
CA LEU A 532 -44.16 2.39 -7.55
C LEU A 532 -45.62 2.75 -7.24
N ALA A 533 -46.25 3.60 -8.07
CA ALA A 533 -47.65 4.00 -7.89
C ALA A 533 -48.63 2.84 -8.08
N SER A 534 -48.36 1.95 -9.05
CA SER A 534 -49.17 0.75 -9.32
C SER A 534 -48.94 -0.40 -8.34
N GLY A 535 -47.90 -0.30 -7.49
CA GLY A 535 -47.54 -1.33 -6.50
C GLY A 535 -46.84 -2.53 -7.12
N ALA A 536 -46.14 -2.35 -8.24
CA ALA A 536 -45.31 -3.38 -8.85
C ALA A 536 -44.27 -3.89 -7.83
N TYR A 537 -43.63 -2.97 -7.10
CA TYR A 537 -42.74 -3.23 -5.97
C TYR A 537 -42.90 -2.15 -4.89
N ASP A 538 -42.35 -2.39 -3.69
CA ASP A 538 -42.49 -1.51 -2.51
C ASP A 538 -41.52 -0.34 -2.52
N LEU A 539 -40.30 -0.68 -2.88
CA LEU A 539 -39.16 0.21 -2.99
C LEU A 539 -38.23 -0.34 -4.06
N ALA A 540 -37.38 0.50 -4.63
CA ALA A 540 -36.30 0.05 -5.51
C ALA A 540 -34.93 0.26 -4.85
N MET A 541 -34.01 -0.69 -5.06
CA MET A 541 -32.69 -0.74 -4.42
C MET A 541 -31.67 -1.19 -5.46
N SER A 542 -31.10 -0.24 -6.21
CA SER A 542 -30.00 -0.43 -7.18
C SER A 542 -29.39 0.93 -7.54
N ALA A 543 -28.67 1.54 -6.59
CA ALA A 543 -27.94 2.80 -6.77
C ALA A 543 -28.78 3.94 -7.38
N ILE A 544 -30.02 4.14 -6.90
CA ILE A 544 -30.93 5.08 -7.54
C ILE A 544 -30.65 6.51 -7.06
N SER A 545 -30.25 7.37 -7.98
CA SER A 545 -30.04 8.80 -7.76
C SER A 545 -31.30 9.53 -7.28
N ILE A 546 -31.14 10.38 -6.28
CA ILE A 546 -32.12 11.40 -5.89
C ILE A 546 -31.94 12.61 -6.81
N SER A 547 -32.97 12.94 -7.58
CA SER A 547 -33.00 14.14 -8.44
C SER A 547 -34.29 14.93 -8.25
N GLU A 548 -34.25 16.23 -8.55
CA GLU A 548 -35.43 17.10 -8.46
C GLU A 548 -36.60 16.60 -9.33
N GLU A 549 -36.28 16.04 -10.50
CA GLU A 549 -37.29 15.47 -11.38
C GLU A 549 -37.94 14.22 -10.79
N ARG A 550 -37.15 13.30 -10.23
CA ARG A 550 -37.68 12.09 -9.59
C ARG A 550 -38.55 12.42 -8.38
N LEU A 551 -38.19 13.43 -7.59
CA LEU A 551 -38.98 13.89 -6.44
C LEU A 551 -40.42 14.34 -6.80
N LYS A 552 -40.71 14.62 -8.08
CA LYS A 552 -42.08 14.93 -8.54
C LYS A 552 -42.99 13.71 -8.60
N ALA A 553 -42.43 12.50 -8.75
CA ALA A 553 -43.18 11.27 -9.00
C ALA A 553 -42.98 10.19 -7.92
N MET A 554 -41.97 10.31 -7.06
CA MET A 554 -41.66 9.33 -6.00
C MET A 554 -41.10 10.02 -4.74
N CYS A 555 -41.12 9.32 -3.62
CA CYS A 555 -40.52 9.80 -2.36
C CYS A 555 -39.22 9.04 -2.07
N PHE A 556 -38.27 9.69 -1.38
CA PHE A 556 -37.02 9.07 -0.96
C PHE A 556 -36.86 9.17 0.56
N PRO A 557 -36.45 8.08 1.24
CA PRO A 557 -35.94 8.15 2.60
C PRO A 557 -34.57 8.84 2.61
N ASN A 558 -33.98 8.96 3.80
CA ASN A 558 -32.61 9.43 4.00
C ASN A 558 -31.65 8.69 3.06
N SER A 559 -30.64 9.43 2.59
CA SER A 559 -29.69 8.88 1.64
C SER A 559 -28.88 7.73 2.23
N VAL A 560 -28.53 6.81 1.35
CA VAL A 560 -27.77 5.61 1.71
C VAL A 560 -26.28 5.87 1.52
N LEU A 561 -25.93 6.48 0.38
CA LEU A 561 -24.55 6.75 -0.02
C LEU A 561 -24.49 8.03 -0.86
N ASP A 562 -23.38 8.77 -0.73
CA ASP A 562 -23.02 9.82 -1.70
C ASP A 562 -21.87 9.30 -2.57
N ALA A 563 -22.05 9.36 -3.88
CA ALA A 563 -21.06 8.96 -4.88
C ALA A 563 -20.53 10.18 -5.63
N LYS A 564 -19.25 10.18 -6.02
CA LYS A 564 -18.73 11.23 -6.91
C LYS A 564 -19.15 10.96 -8.34
N ILE A 565 -19.32 12.03 -9.12
CA ILE A 565 -19.50 11.92 -10.57
C ILE A 565 -18.10 11.87 -11.21
N VAL A 566 -17.88 10.90 -12.09
CA VAL A 566 -16.59 10.61 -12.71
C VAL A 566 -16.72 10.53 -14.23
N PHE A 567 -15.57 10.54 -14.91
CA PHE A 567 -15.48 10.26 -16.34
C PHE A 567 -14.92 8.87 -16.59
N VAL A 568 -15.50 8.14 -17.54
CA VAL A 568 -14.93 6.91 -18.10
C VAL A 568 -14.45 7.18 -19.52
N THR A 569 -13.18 6.85 -19.83
CA THR A 569 -12.59 7.07 -21.16
C THR A 569 -11.47 6.08 -21.48
N LYS A 570 -11.10 5.95 -22.76
CA LYS A 570 -9.95 5.15 -23.20
C LYS A 570 -8.61 5.85 -22.92
N ASP A 571 -7.55 5.05 -22.74
CA ASP A 571 -6.19 5.52 -22.37
C ASP A 571 -5.66 6.69 -23.21
N LYS A 572 -5.95 6.70 -24.53
CA LYS A 572 -5.52 7.76 -25.46
C LYS A 572 -5.97 9.17 -25.04
N HIS A 573 -7.03 9.28 -24.24
CA HIS A 573 -7.61 10.54 -23.81
C HIS A 573 -7.31 10.90 -22.35
N ARG A 574 -6.75 9.97 -21.55
CA ARG A 574 -6.59 10.09 -20.09
C ARG A 574 -5.91 11.38 -19.64
N LYS A 575 -4.83 11.80 -20.30
CA LYS A 575 -4.07 13.02 -19.92
C LYS A 575 -4.82 14.33 -20.20
N LYS A 576 -5.85 14.31 -21.05
CA LYS A 576 -6.61 15.49 -21.48
C LYS A 576 -7.88 15.73 -20.65
N MET A 577 -8.28 14.80 -19.78
CA MET A 577 -9.57 14.82 -19.07
C MET A 577 -9.45 15.04 -17.56
N GLY A 578 -8.27 15.41 -17.05
CA GLY A 578 -8.04 15.58 -15.62
C GLY A 578 -8.69 16.84 -15.00
N SER A 579 -9.23 17.74 -15.81
CA SER A 579 -9.91 18.97 -15.37
C SER A 579 -11.16 19.24 -16.21
N ILE A 580 -12.23 19.68 -15.56
CA ILE A 580 -13.50 20.03 -16.23
C ILE A 580 -13.26 21.13 -17.26
N GLU A 581 -12.46 22.14 -16.92
CA GLU A 581 -12.14 23.25 -17.81
C GLU A 581 -11.44 22.79 -19.08
N THR A 582 -10.59 21.77 -18.97
CA THR A 582 -9.89 21.19 -20.13
C THR A 582 -10.87 20.47 -21.07
N VAL A 583 -11.86 19.77 -20.51
CA VAL A 583 -12.93 19.13 -21.28
C VAL A 583 -13.81 20.18 -21.94
N ARG A 584 -14.24 21.21 -21.19
CA ARG A 584 -15.05 22.32 -21.70
C ARG A 584 -14.36 23.08 -22.84
N ALA A 585 -13.05 23.30 -22.73
CA ALA A 585 -12.27 23.98 -23.77
C ALA A 585 -12.15 23.17 -25.07
N ASN A 586 -12.27 21.84 -25.02
CA ASN A 586 -12.14 20.97 -26.18
C ASN A 586 -13.51 20.50 -26.69
N ARG A 587 -14.18 21.35 -27.46
CA ARG A 587 -15.52 21.10 -28.04
C ARG A 587 -15.59 19.96 -29.06
N SER A 588 -14.45 19.40 -29.48
CA SER A 588 -14.43 18.24 -30.38
C SER A 588 -14.75 16.91 -29.69
N LEU A 589 -14.78 16.91 -28.36
CA LEU A 589 -15.06 15.72 -27.56
C LEU A 589 -16.55 15.42 -27.54
N LYS A 590 -16.89 14.16 -27.71
CA LYS A 590 -18.26 13.67 -27.52
C LYS A 590 -18.45 13.13 -26.11
N ILE A 591 -19.59 13.44 -25.50
CA ILE A 591 -19.91 13.07 -24.13
C ILE A 591 -21.12 12.16 -24.13
N ALA A 592 -21.03 11.02 -23.46
CA ALA A 592 -22.10 10.06 -23.29
C ALA A 592 -22.66 10.09 -21.88
N ALA A 593 -23.96 9.84 -21.79
CA ALA A 593 -24.69 9.63 -20.54
C ALA A 593 -25.80 8.59 -20.76
N LEU A 594 -26.18 7.86 -19.71
CA LEU A 594 -27.30 6.92 -19.79
C LEU A 594 -28.64 7.67 -19.85
N ILE A 595 -29.51 7.30 -20.78
CA ILE A 595 -30.81 7.95 -20.96
C ILE A 595 -31.73 7.76 -19.74
N ASN A 596 -32.55 8.76 -19.42
CA ASN A 596 -33.49 8.77 -18.27
C ASN A 596 -32.81 8.61 -16.90
N THR A 597 -31.54 9.00 -16.79
CA THR A 597 -30.79 9.05 -15.53
C THR A 597 -30.44 10.49 -15.16
N ALA A 598 -29.93 10.70 -13.95
CA ALA A 598 -29.43 12.01 -13.55
C ALA A 598 -28.24 12.47 -14.42
N TYR A 599 -27.47 11.54 -14.99
CA TYR A 599 -26.30 11.85 -15.83
C TYR A 599 -26.67 12.55 -17.13
N GLU A 600 -27.88 12.32 -17.65
CA GLU A 600 -28.39 13.02 -18.83
C GLU A 600 -28.49 14.54 -18.56
N GLY A 601 -29.14 14.92 -17.44
CA GLY A 601 -29.24 16.32 -17.03
C GLY A 601 -27.87 16.95 -16.76
N ILE A 602 -27.02 16.24 -16.02
CA ILE A 602 -25.65 16.67 -15.71
C ILE A 602 -24.84 16.90 -17.00
N ALA A 603 -24.95 16.01 -17.99
CA ALA A 603 -24.24 16.16 -19.26
C ALA A 603 -24.63 17.45 -19.99
N TYR A 604 -25.91 17.79 -20.03
CA TYR A 604 -26.40 19.02 -20.67
C TYR A 604 -26.06 20.28 -19.88
N GLU A 605 -26.12 20.23 -18.54
CA GLU A 605 -25.81 21.38 -17.68
C GLU A 605 -24.32 21.72 -17.66
N GLU A 606 -23.46 20.70 -17.54
CA GLU A 606 -22.02 20.87 -17.39
C GLU A 606 -21.28 21.05 -18.73
N PHE A 607 -21.84 20.51 -19.81
CA PHE A 607 -21.25 20.52 -21.16
C PHE A 607 -22.23 20.93 -22.26
N PRO A 608 -22.85 22.12 -22.16
CA PRO A 608 -23.90 22.57 -23.09
C PRO A 608 -23.40 22.80 -24.53
N GLU A 609 -22.09 22.90 -24.74
CA GLU A 609 -21.47 23.15 -26.04
C GLU A 609 -20.94 21.88 -26.74
N HIS A 610 -21.13 20.71 -26.12
CA HIS A 610 -20.62 19.43 -26.61
C HIS A 610 -21.72 18.59 -27.27
N GLU A 611 -21.33 17.66 -28.14
CA GLU A 611 -22.25 16.65 -28.67
C GLU A 611 -22.54 15.61 -27.58
N ILE A 612 -23.77 15.60 -27.08
CA ILE A 612 -24.24 14.65 -26.06
C ILE A 612 -24.86 13.42 -26.75
N ILE A 613 -24.36 12.23 -26.39
CA ILE A 613 -24.82 10.94 -26.89
C ILE A 613 -25.52 10.19 -25.76
N LEU A 614 -26.82 9.95 -25.92
CA LEU A 614 -27.60 9.20 -24.95
C LEU A 614 -27.49 7.70 -25.26
N LEU A 615 -27.10 6.92 -24.26
CA LEU A 615 -26.96 5.46 -24.36
C LEU A 615 -28.18 4.78 -23.74
N GLU A 616 -28.64 3.66 -24.32
CA GLU A 616 -29.70 2.86 -23.69
C GLU A 616 -29.15 1.94 -22.59
N ASN A 617 -27.87 1.57 -22.68
CA ASN A 617 -27.14 0.72 -21.75
C ASN A 617 -25.64 1.05 -21.78
N TYR A 618 -24.90 0.66 -20.75
CA TYR A 618 -23.47 0.98 -20.65
C TYR A 618 -22.61 0.15 -21.61
N GLU A 619 -23.10 -1.01 -22.08
CA GLU A 619 -22.41 -1.86 -23.06
C GLU A 619 -22.24 -1.18 -24.43
N GLU A 620 -23.12 -0.25 -24.81
CA GLU A 620 -22.96 0.58 -26.00
C GLU A 620 -21.67 1.40 -25.95
N PHE A 621 -21.24 1.85 -24.78
CA PHE A 621 -20.00 2.59 -24.63
C PHE A 621 -18.75 1.73 -24.87
N ALA A 622 -18.83 0.42 -24.61
CA ALA A 622 -17.74 -0.53 -24.82
C ALA A 622 -17.50 -0.89 -26.30
N GLN A 623 -18.39 -0.47 -27.22
CA GLN A 623 -18.24 -0.79 -28.64
C GLN A 623 -16.93 -0.24 -29.24
N SER A 624 -16.50 -0.81 -30.37
CA SER A 624 -15.27 -0.41 -31.05
C SER A 624 -15.55 0.05 -32.50
N PRO A 625 -15.42 1.35 -32.81
CA PRO A 625 -15.04 2.46 -31.91
C PRO A 625 -16.17 2.81 -30.91
N PRO A 626 -15.84 3.38 -29.74
CA PRO A 626 -16.86 3.81 -28.78
C PRO A 626 -17.66 4.98 -29.37
N PRO A 627 -18.95 5.10 -29.02
CA PRO A 627 -19.82 6.14 -29.58
C PRO A 627 -19.40 7.55 -29.13
N ALA A 628 -18.83 7.69 -27.94
CA ALA A 628 -18.33 8.95 -27.38
C ALA A 628 -16.91 8.83 -26.81
N ASP A 629 -16.28 9.97 -26.52
CA ASP A 629 -14.93 10.01 -25.92
C ASP A 629 -14.97 9.89 -24.40
N ILE A 630 -16.04 10.38 -23.76
CA ILE A 630 -16.25 10.43 -22.32
C ILE A 630 -17.62 9.83 -22.01
N LEU A 631 -17.72 9.00 -20.99
CA LEU A 631 -18.98 8.62 -20.37
C LEU A 631 -19.05 9.24 -18.96
N ILE A 632 -20.13 9.95 -18.66
CA ILE A 632 -20.42 10.48 -17.32
C ILE A 632 -21.19 9.42 -16.55
N TRP A 633 -20.72 9.12 -15.34
CA TRP A 633 -21.27 8.06 -14.50
C TRP A 633 -20.87 8.29 -13.03
N GLU A 634 -21.39 7.49 -12.08
CA GLU A 634 -20.96 7.56 -10.70
C GLU A 634 -19.80 6.62 -10.38
N GLU A 635 -19.07 7.00 -9.34
CA GLU A 635 -17.77 6.44 -8.99
C GLU A 635 -17.76 4.91 -8.87
N GLN A 636 -18.71 4.31 -8.16
CA GLN A 636 -18.62 2.90 -7.78
C GLN A 636 -18.99 1.97 -8.95
N GLU A 637 -20.07 2.22 -9.67
CA GLU A 637 -20.40 1.44 -10.88
C GLU A 637 -19.39 1.67 -11.99
N ALA A 638 -18.92 2.90 -12.21
CA ALA A 638 -17.89 3.18 -13.21
C ALA A 638 -16.61 2.38 -12.93
N ILE A 639 -16.13 2.37 -11.69
CA ILE A 639 -14.94 1.59 -11.35
C ILE A 639 -15.23 0.11 -11.54
N ALA A 640 -16.42 -0.36 -11.17
CA ALA A 640 -16.77 -1.77 -11.34
C ALA A 640 -16.82 -2.23 -12.79
N TRP A 641 -17.40 -1.40 -13.65
CA TRP A 641 -17.49 -1.66 -15.06
C TRP A 641 -16.14 -1.67 -15.75
N THR A 642 -15.20 -0.78 -15.36
CA THR A 642 -13.83 -0.78 -15.93
C THR A 642 -13.01 -2.01 -15.56
N VAL A 643 -13.39 -2.77 -14.52
CA VAL A 643 -12.77 -4.08 -14.25
C VAL A 643 -13.09 -5.07 -15.35
N ALA A 644 -14.33 -5.08 -15.83
CA ALA A 644 -14.78 -5.92 -16.94
C ALA A 644 -14.33 -5.38 -18.31
N ASN A 645 -13.99 -4.09 -18.39
CA ASN A 645 -13.59 -3.40 -19.63
C ASN A 645 -12.20 -2.72 -19.48
N PRO A 646 -11.10 -3.52 -19.51
CA PRO A 646 -9.71 -3.11 -19.24
C PRO A 646 -9.17 -1.88 -19.94
N GLU A 647 -9.71 -1.57 -21.12
CA GLU A 647 -9.26 -0.51 -22.01
C GLU A 647 -9.80 0.87 -21.63
N PHE A 648 -10.73 0.91 -20.68
CA PHE A 648 -11.33 2.11 -20.13
C PHE A 648 -10.82 2.40 -18.72
N HIS A 649 -10.77 3.68 -18.38
CA HIS A 649 -10.26 4.17 -17.11
C HIS A 649 -11.21 5.19 -16.52
N VAL A 650 -11.36 5.14 -15.20
CA VAL A 650 -12.08 6.16 -14.43
C VAL A 650 -11.16 7.35 -14.16
N ILE A 651 -11.68 8.55 -14.38
CA ILE A 651 -11.00 9.82 -14.17
C ILE A 651 -11.85 10.68 -13.23
N PHE A 652 -11.19 11.20 -12.20
CA PHE A 652 -11.75 12.16 -11.27
C PHE A 652 -11.42 13.57 -11.75
N PRO A 653 -12.35 14.29 -12.38
CA PRO A 653 -12.09 15.64 -12.86
C PRO A 653 -11.85 16.59 -11.68
N LYS A 654 -10.97 17.58 -11.87
CA LYS A 654 -10.69 18.66 -10.91
C LYS A 654 -11.07 20.03 -11.51
N PRO A 655 -11.89 20.86 -10.84
CA PRO A 655 -12.71 20.53 -9.66
C PRO A 655 -13.69 19.39 -9.97
N ASN A 656 -14.23 18.73 -8.94
CA ASN A 656 -15.19 17.64 -9.16
C ASN A 656 -16.51 18.22 -9.72
N ILE A 657 -17.18 17.48 -10.62
CA ILE A 657 -18.48 17.87 -11.20
C ILE A 657 -19.53 17.99 -10.09
N GLY A 658 -19.45 17.09 -9.11
CA GLY A 658 -20.34 17.10 -7.98
C GLY A 658 -20.35 15.77 -7.27
N LYS A 659 -21.33 15.64 -6.37
CA LYS A 659 -21.69 14.37 -5.77
C LYS A 659 -23.15 14.09 -6.09
N GLU A 660 -23.41 12.84 -6.34
CA GLU A 660 -24.75 12.30 -6.45
C GLU A 660 -25.11 11.62 -5.15
N THR A 661 -26.36 11.80 -4.74
CA THR A 661 -26.90 11.17 -3.55
C THR A 661 -27.79 10.01 -3.98
N LEU A 662 -27.49 8.82 -3.46
CA LEU A 662 -28.21 7.58 -3.76
C LEU A 662 -29.22 7.27 -2.65
N GLY A 663 -30.39 6.78 -3.04
CA GLY A 663 -31.47 6.45 -2.11
C GLY A 663 -32.42 5.38 -2.65
N TYR A 664 -33.37 4.98 -1.80
CA TYR A 664 -34.34 3.93 -2.11
C TYR A 664 -35.72 4.52 -2.37
N PRO A 665 -36.09 4.79 -3.64
CA PRO A 665 -37.38 5.42 -3.93
C PRO A 665 -38.53 4.51 -3.51
N ILE A 666 -39.55 5.13 -2.94
CA ILE A 666 -40.82 4.52 -2.56
C ILE A 666 -41.98 5.26 -3.22
N ARG A 667 -43.16 4.66 -3.16
CA ARG A 667 -44.40 5.27 -3.65
C ARG A 667 -44.63 6.66 -3.04
N TYR A 668 -44.97 7.60 -3.91
CA TYR A 668 -45.29 8.97 -3.49
C TYR A 668 -46.46 8.98 -2.48
N GLY A 669 -46.30 9.70 -1.37
CA GLY A 669 -47.32 9.84 -0.33
C GLY A 669 -47.37 8.71 0.72
N ASP A 670 -46.47 7.72 0.69
CA ASP A 670 -46.42 6.64 1.69
C ASP A 670 -45.62 7.06 2.95
N SER A 671 -46.19 7.97 3.75
CA SER A 671 -45.49 8.58 4.90
C SER A 671 -45.13 7.61 6.02
N GLU A 672 -45.93 6.56 6.24
CA GLU A 672 -45.67 5.56 7.27
C GLU A 672 -44.44 4.71 6.91
N PHE A 673 -44.38 4.22 5.67
CA PHE A 673 -43.21 3.47 5.21
C PHE A 673 -41.96 4.35 5.12
N LEU A 674 -42.11 5.61 4.69
CA LEU A 674 -41.03 6.60 4.70
C LEU A 674 -40.42 6.80 6.10
N CYS A 675 -41.27 7.00 7.11
CA CYS A 675 -40.84 7.19 8.49
C CYS A 675 -40.10 5.96 9.04
N TYR A 676 -40.62 4.77 8.73
CA TYR A 676 -39.98 3.50 9.09
C TYR A 676 -38.58 3.40 8.46
N LEU A 677 -38.46 3.60 7.14
CA LEU A 677 -37.18 3.50 6.43
C LEU A 677 -36.15 4.53 6.91
N ASN A 678 -36.55 5.78 7.17
CA ASN A 678 -35.67 6.80 7.74
C ASN A 678 -35.06 6.37 9.06
N THR A 679 -35.89 5.81 9.93
CA THR A 679 -35.46 5.32 11.24
C THR A 679 -34.57 4.09 11.09
N TRP A 680 -34.97 3.14 10.24
CA TRP A 680 -34.23 1.92 9.97
C TRP A 680 -32.83 2.18 9.40
N LEU A 681 -32.71 3.05 8.39
CA LEU A 681 -31.42 3.45 7.82
C LEU A 681 -30.52 4.11 8.88
N SER A 682 -31.08 4.96 9.75
CA SER A 682 -30.31 5.57 10.84
C SER A 682 -29.80 4.53 11.85
N LEU A 683 -30.58 3.47 12.12
CA LEU A 683 -30.15 2.36 12.97
C LEU A 683 -29.01 1.57 12.32
N LYS A 684 -29.12 1.23 11.02
CA LYS A 684 -28.08 0.52 10.26
C LYS A 684 -26.76 1.28 10.13
N GLU A 685 -26.82 2.61 10.22
CA GLU A 685 -25.62 3.43 10.27
C GLU A 685 -24.97 3.39 11.66
N LYS A 686 -25.77 3.44 12.74
CA LYS A 686 -25.29 3.45 14.13
C LYS A 686 -24.79 2.09 14.62
N ASP A 687 -25.38 0.99 14.16
CA ASP A 687 -24.96 -0.37 14.52
C ASP A 687 -23.73 -0.86 13.76
N GLY A 688 -23.26 -0.08 12.76
CA GLY A 688 -22.09 -0.39 11.95
C GLY A 688 -22.38 -1.25 10.72
N TYR A 689 -23.63 -1.66 10.49
CA TYR A 689 -24.02 -2.47 9.33
C TYR A 689 -23.66 -1.80 8.00
N LYS A 690 -23.95 -0.50 7.86
CA LYS A 690 -23.58 0.30 6.67
C LYS A 690 -22.09 0.19 6.36
N LYS A 691 -21.25 0.37 7.37
CA LYS A 691 -19.79 0.29 7.23
C LYS A 691 -19.35 -1.11 6.83
N GLN A 692 -19.91 -2.15 7.45
CA GLN A 692 -19.58 -3.54 7.14
C GLN A 692 -19.92 -3.90 5.69
N GLN A 693 -21.13 -3.57 5.23
CA GLN A 693 -21.54 -3.85 3.85
C GLN A 693 -20.76 -3.00 2.85
N TYR A 694 -20.44 -1.76 3.19
CA TYR A 694 -19.60 -0.89 2.37
C TYR A 694 -18.18 -1.46 2.22
N ASP A 695 -17.56 -1.85 3.34
CA ASP A 695 -16.24 -2.50 3.35
C ASP A 695 -16.25 -3.80 2.50
N LEU A 696 -17.33 -4.59 2.57
CA LEU A 696 -17.45 -5.86 1.86
C LEU A 696 -17.70 -5.69 0.36
N TRP A 697 -18.79 -5.03 -0.01
CA TRP A 697 -19.28 -4.97 -1.38
C TRP A 697 -18.66 -3.84 -2.19
N ILE A 698 -18.44 -2.69 -1.56
CA ILE A 698 -17.89 -1.50 -2.26
C ILE A 698 -16.36 -1.50 -2.21
N LEU A 699 -15.74 -1.82 -1.07
CA LEU A 699 -14.28 -1.88 -0.97
C LEU A 699 -13.69 -3.26 -1.30
N GLY A 700 -14.52 -4.28 -1.47
CA GLY A 700 -14.07 -5.64 -1.81
C GLY A 700 -13.29 -6.33 -0.69
N LYS A 701 -13.48 -5.94 0.58
CA LYS A 701 -12.78 -6.54 1.74
C LYS A 701 -13.41 -7.88 2.14
N THR A 702 -13.30 -8.87 1.25
CA THR A 702 -13.89 -10.21 1.40
C THR A 702 -13.28 -11.06 2.51
N GLN A 703 -12.14 -10.63 3.06
CA GLN A 703 -11.47 -11.24 4.22
C GLN A 703 -12.35 -11.26 5.48
N VAL A 704 -13.33 -10.35 5.56
CA VAL A 704 -14.30 -10.27 6.68
C VAL A 704 -15.43 -11.31 6.53
N ALA A 705 -15.71 -11.76 5.30
CA ALA A 705 -16.81 -12.68 4.99
C ALA A 705 -16.37 -14.16 4.95
N ALA A 706 -15.07 -14.44 4.88
CA ALA A 706 -14.57 -15.81 5.04
C ALA A 706 -14.45 -16.15 6.54
N PRO A 707 -14.98 -17.30 7.02
CA PRO A 707 -14.67 -17.75 8.36
C PRO A 707 -13.14 -17.83 8.49
N PRO A 708 -12.55 -17.32 9.59
CA PRO A 708 -11.10 -17.28 9.72
C PRO A 708 -10.56 -18.70 9.53
N GLU A 709 -9.72 -18.91 8.51
CA GLU A 709 -9.01 -20.18 8.35
C GLU A 709 -8.37 -20.53 9.69
N LYS A 710 -8.59 -21.76 10.17
CA LYS A 710 -7.93 -22.23 11.39
C LYS A 710 -6.42 -22.09 11.19
N ARG A 711 -5.81 -21.19 11.96
CA ARG A 711 -4.38 -20.88 11.85
C ARG A 711 -3.57 -22.14 12.10
N TRP A 712 -2.53 -22.36 11.29
CA TRP A 712 -1.77 -23.59 11.31
C TRP A 712 -0.92 -23.68 12.59
N SER A 713 -1.05 -24.78 13.34
CA SER A 713 -0.19 -25.07 14.50
C SER A 713 0.17 -26.56 14.55
N LEU A 714 1.41 -26.86 14.93
CA LEU A 714 1.87 -28.25 15.10
C LEU A 714 1.10 -28.93 16.24
N LEU A 715 0.78 -28.19 17.30
CA LEU A 715 0.01 -28.69 18.45
C LEU A 715 -1.40 -29.12 18.05
N ASP A 716 -2.12 -28.34 17.23
CA ASP A 716 -3.47 -28.70 16.80
C ASP A 716 -3.47 -29.87 15.81
N GLN A 717 -2.38 -30.07 15.05
CA GLN A 717 -2.20 -31.27 14.22
C GLN A 717 -1.93 -32.52 15.09
N LEU A 718 -1.12 -32.38 16.14
CA LEU A 718 -0.82 -33.47 17.08
C LEU A 718 -2.02 -33.85 17.95
N LEU A 719 -2.92 -32.91 18.28
CA LEU A 719 -4.13 -33.17 19.06
C LEU A 719 -5.30 -33.74 18.21
N LYS A 720 -5.19 -33.72 16.88
CA LYS A 720 -6.18 -34.28 15.94
C LYS A 720 -5.91 -35.74 15.56
N ASN A 721 -4.68 -36.21 15.78
CA ASN A 721 -4.27 -37.61 15.66
C ASN A 721 -4.26 -38.26 17.04
#